data_AF-A0A814C288-F1
#
_entry.id   AF-A0A814C288-F1
#
_cell.length_a   1.000
_cell.length_b   1.000
_cell.length_c   1.000
_cell.angle_alpha   90.00
_cell.angle_beta   90.00
_cell.angle_gamma   90.00
#
_symmetry.space_group_name_H-M   'P 1'
#
loop_
_entity.id
_entity.type
_entity.pdbx_description
1 polymer ?
#
loop_
_entity_poly.entity_id
_entity_poly.type
_entity_poly.pdbx_seq_one_letter_code
_entity_poly.pdbx_strand_id
1 'polypeptide(L)'
;MFSWLRDKSAPSYDAISNDSQPVPSTSSHRGYQQQPSHTDRMANQMVQLTATKCPTDDLTYTNCAIVSERDIDPSTVRHIELSSTVTRTKYVFTITKYSGMPQGKIGFNTLQRRWAGIELDRPYQIQPYRFNKNVQSITTLILDVDFLNKKNTTADPYDTDKMAVEFLQQFTDHAFSVGQCLPFQFMDKKTLSLVVKEIEGRMSLGFLMIDLNGLVSIASDLAAVARGQNAKAQKIGLGVSLSNTMVIFERAEGSSVNLIGKSKGKAQFVSIINPDFDFKTMGIGGLDAEFNAIFRRAFASRVFPPEVVYQLGMKHCRGILLYGPPGTGKTLMARQIGKMLNAREPKIVNGPQILDKYVGESEANIRKLFAEADEEEKRLGPNSGLHIIIFDEIDAICKSRGSVASGAGVHDTVVNQLLSKIDGVDQLNNILIIGMTNRRDMIDEALLRPGRLEVQIEIGLPDETGRLQILNIHTAKLRENNKLTPDVDLKEFAEITRNFSGAEIEGLVRAATSFAMNRHIKAGKRVEIDPDAVDKFKVCRGDFVHALENDIKPAFGVSKDEFDSYISNGIIVWGQPVTDVLEEGQLRIRQTIKSEMTPLVTILIEGPPNSGKTALAAHIATLSKFPYLKFCTAQTMLGYSELAKCQQLKKIFEDAHKSALSCVVVDELESLLEYAPVGPRYSNNVLQTLKLLFKRPPPKGRKLLVIATATYRDILDQLGLLASFSKVIHLSNMSSGKHVLHVLNEIEHCFNDEEMKYLEKKLHDKKVWIGIKSLLDLIEVARQADDSARVTRFLAQLDEYNSSI
;
A
#
# COMPACT_ATOMS: atom_id res chain seq x y z
N MET A 1 -8.48 -24.53 37.71
CA MET A 1 -9.79 -24.15 38.25
C MET A 1 -10.71 -23.95 37.05
N PHE A 2 -11.50 -24.90 36.53
CA PHE A 2 -11.95 -26.24 36.93
C PHE A 2 -11.95 -27.16 35.69
N SER A 3 -11.61 -28.43 35.86
CA SER A 3 -11.89 -29.54 34.92
C SER A 3 -13.03 -30.41 35.47
N TRP A 4 -13.56 -31.33 34.64
CA TRP A 4 -14.51 -32.45 34.84
C TRP A 4 -15.73 -32.32 33.89
N LEU A 5 -16.19 -33.27 33.06
CA LEU A 5 -16.08 -34.74 32.90
C LEU A 5 -16.09 -35.12 31.40
N ARG A 6 -15.29 -36.06 30.86
CA ARG A 6 -15.33 -37.55 30.87
C ARG A 6 -16.48 -38.22 30.09
N ASP A 7 -16.15 -38.72 28.89
CA ASP A 7 -16.14 -40.13 28.44
C ASP A 7 -17.33 -41.05 28.78
N LYS A 8 -17.94 -41.69 27.75
CA LYS A 8 -18.10 -43.16 27.64
C LYS A 8 -18.82 -43.63 26.36
N SER A 9 -18.36 -44.80 25.93
CA SER A 9 -18.70 -45.68 24.81
C SER A 9 -20.05 -46.44 24.91
N ALA A 10 -20.43 -47.04 23.77
CA ALA A 10 -21.58 -47.92 23.49
C ALA A 10 -21.87 -49.07 24.49
N PRO A 11 -23.05 -49.73 24.38
CA PRO A 11 -23.03 -51.10 23.87
C PRO A 11 -24.23 -51.55 22.98
N SER A 12 -23.99 -52.71 22.36
CA SER A 12 -24.72 -53.64 21.48
C SER A 12 -26.11 -54.15 21.88
N TYR A 13 -26.88 -54.62 20.90
CA TYR A 13 -27.69 -55.85 20.98
C TYR A 13 -27.74 -56.59 19.63
N ASP A 14 -27.42 -57.89 19.68
CA ASP A 14 -27.40 -58.88 18.60
C ASP A 14 -28.72 -59.66 18.48
N ALA A 15 -29.01 -60.05 17.23
CA ALA A 15 -29.55 -61.31 16.71
C ALA A 15 -30.83 -61.98 17.29
N ILE A 16 -31.83 -62.20 16.41
CA ILE A 16 -32.43 -63.53 16.14
C ILE A 16 -32.67 -63.70 14.62
N SER A 17 -32.27 -64.87 14.13
CA SER A 17 -32.26 -65.43 12.78
C SER A 17 -33.61 -65.93 12.27
N ASN A 18 -33.73 -66.10 10.94
CA ASN A 18 -34.03 -67.38 10.25
C ASN A 18 -34.09 -67.16 8.72
N ASP A 19 -33.10 -67.69 8.00
CA ASP A 19 -33.18 -68.85 7.08
C ASP A 19 -34.19 -68.65 5.93
N SER A 20 -33.82 -68.67 4.65
CA SER A 20 -33.11 -69.75 3.97
C SER A 20 -32.93 -69.45 2.46
N GLN A 21 -31.80 -69.86 1.89
CA GLN A 21 -31.62 -70.28 0.48
C GLN A 21 -31.27 -71.80 0.50
N PRO A 22 -31.08 -72.58 -0.61
CA PRO A 22 -31.12 -72.26 -2.05
C PRO A 22 -31.77 -73.33 -3.01
N VAL A 23 -32.21 -72.90 -4.22
CA VAL A 23 -32.34 -73.55 -5.60
C VAL A 23 -32.86 -75.01 -5.80
N PRO A 24 -33.14 -75.55 -7.05
CA PRO A 24 -33.15 -75.00 -8.44
C PRO A 24 -34.35 -75.46 -9.35
N SER A 25 -34.48 -74.89 -10.57
CA SER A 25 -34.45 -75.60 -11.88
C SER A 25 -35.24 -74.95 -13.04
N THR A 26 -34.50 -74.52 -14.07
CA THR A 26 -34.72 -74.66 -15.54
C THR A 26 -36.11 -74.46 -16.20
N SER A 27 -36.22 -73.54 -17.18
CA SER A 27 -36.03 -73.84 -18.63
C SER A 27 -36.70 -72.82 -19.59
N SER A 28 -36.01 -72.60 -20.73
CA SER A 28 -36.51 -72.34 -22.10
C SER A 28 -37.34 -71.09 -22.50
N HIS A 29 -36.67 -70.23 -23.28
CA HIS A 29 -37.00 -69.76 -24.65
C HIS A 29 -38.38 -69.17 -25.07
N ARG A 30 -38.24 -68.05 -25.79
CA ARG A 30 -39.01 -67.53 -26.96
C ARG A 30 -40.34 -66.79 -26.72
N GLY A 31 -40.26 -65.47 -26.92
CA GLY A 31 -40.97 -64.73 -27.97
C GLY A 31 -42.50 -64.65 -27.91
N TYR A 32 -43.01 -63.52 -27.42
CA TYR A 32 -44.32 -62.99 -27.84
C TYR A 32 -44.18 -61.51 -28.19
N GLN A 33 -44.35 -61.20 -29.48
CA GLN A 33 -44.73 -59.87 -29.95
C GLN A 33 -46.13 -59.57 -29.40
N GLN A 34 -46.28 -58.45 -28.68
CA GLN A 34 -47.56 -57.77 -28.52
C GLN A 34 -47.52 -56.46 -29.33
N GLN A 35 -48.43 -56.35 -30.29
CA GLN A 35 -48.71 -55.13 -31.04
C GLN A 35 -49.29 -54.04 -30.11
N PRO A 36 -49.04 -52.75 -30.40
CA PRO A 36 -49.52 -51.65 -29.57
C PRO A 36 -51.03 -51.39 -29.76
N SER A 37 -51.70 -51.05 -28.66
CA SER A 37 -53.14 -50.76 -28.59
C SER A 37 -53.53 -49.45 -29.28
N HIS A 38 -54.74 -49.45 -29.83
CA HIS A 38 -55.35 -48.47 -30.75
C HIS A 38 -55.57 -47.03 -30.22
N THR A 39 -55.09 -46.66 -29.03
CA THR A 39 -55.29 -45.34 -28.39
C THR A 39 -54.14 -44.34 -28.57
N ASP A 40 -52.98 -44.76 -29.09
CA ASP A 40 -51.83 -43.87 -29.33
C ASP A 40 -51.87 -43.12 -30.69
N ARG A 41 -52.93 -43.29 -31.49
CA ARG A 41 -53.01 -42.74 -32.86
C ARG A 41 -53.66 -41.35 -32.99
N MET A 42 -54.06 -40.69 -31.91
CA MET A 42 -54.75 -39.37 -31.98
C MET A 42 -54.07 -38.19 -31.24
N ALA A 43 -52.85 -38.36 -30.69
CA ALA A 43 -52.21 -37.33 -29.85
C ALA A 43 -51.23 -36.36 -30.56
N ASN A 44 -51.01 -36.50 -31.88
CA ASN A 44 -49.98 -35.76 -32.63
C ASN A 44 -50.55 -34.97 -33.83
N GLN A 45 -51.76 -34.41 -33.72
CA GLN A 45 -52.32 -33.60 -34.80
C GLN A 45 -51.83 -32.14 -34.72
N MET A 46 -51.14 -31.72 -35.77
CA MET A 46 -50.65 -30.36 -35.97
C MET A 46 -51.82 -29.46 -36.38
N VAL A 47 -52.04 -28.36 -35.67
CA VAL A 47 -53.20 -27.47 -35.87
C VAL A 47 -52.73 -26.11 -36.39
N GLN A 48 -53.44 -25.55 -37.37
CA GLN A 48 -53.22 -24.17 -37.81
C GLN A 48 -54.19 -23.24 -37.11
N LEU A 49 -53.68 -22.28 -36.35
CA LEU A 49 -54.48 -21.23 -35.70
C LEU A 49 -54.02 -19.85 -36.15
N THR A 50 -54.94 -18.91 -36.24
CA THR A 50 -54.67 -17.52 -36.62
C THR A 50 -54.35 -16.67 -35.38
N ALA A 51 -53.21 -15.97 -35.41
CA ALA A 51 -52.80 -15.13 -34.28
C ALA A 51 -53.70 -13.89 -34.14
N THR A 52 -54.16 -13.62 -32.93
CA THR A 52 -54.96 -12.43 -32.59
C THR A 52 -54.47 -11.76 -31.32
N LYS A 53 -55.04 -10.60 -30.97
CA LYS A 53 -54.67 -9.85 -29.77
C LYS A 53 -55.24 -10.53 -28.52
N CYS A 54 -54.50 -10.44 -27.41
CA CYS A 54 -55.00 -10.78 -26.08
C CYS A 54 -56.38 -10.11 -25.81
N PRO A 55 -57.43 -10.86 -25.41
CA PRO A 55 -58.79 -10.32 -25.24
C PRO A 55 -58.96 -9.35 -24.06
N THR A 56 -58.23 -9.55 -22.95
CA THR A 56 -58.31 -8.72 -21.75
C THR A 56 -56.92 -8.34 -21.23
N ASP A 57 -56.85 -7.25 -20.47
CA ASP A 57 -55.60 -6.78 -19.90
C ASP A 57 -55.11 -7.69 -18.76
N ASP A 58 -56.00 -8.32 -17.98
CA ASP A 58 -55.61 -9.26 -16.92
C ASP A 58 -54.84 -10.48 -17.47
N LEU A 59 -55.27 -10.99 -18.63
CA LEU A 59 -54.60 -12.11 -19.29
C LEU A 59 -53.22 -11.72 -19.85
N THR A 60 -52.94 -10.43 -20.02
CA THR A 60 -51.64 -9.91 -20.47
C THR A 60 -50.53 -10.23 -19.46
N TYR A 61 -50.84 -10.21 -18.16
CA TYR A 61 -49.88 -10.48 -17.07
C TYR A 61 -49.60 -11.97 -16.85
N THR A 62 -50.43 -12.87 -17.40
CA THR A 62 -50.26 -14.32 -17.21
C THR A 62 -49.14 -14.93 -18.05
N ASN A 63 -48.58 -14.17 -19.02
CA ASN A 63 -47.61 -14.67 -19.99
C ASN A 63 -48.02 -16.01 -20.67
N CYS A 64 -49.32 -16.25 -20.82
CA CYS A 64 -49.86 -17.41 -21.51
C CYS A 64 -50.37 -17.05 -22.91
N ALA A 65 -50.29 -17.99 -23.84
CA ALA A 65 -51.00 -17.94 -25.10
C ALA A 65 -52.46 -18.40 -24.90
N ILE A 66 -53.41 -17.63 -25.41
CA ILE A 66 -54.82 -17.79 -25.04
C ILE A 66 -55.53 -18.58 -26.13
N VAL A 67 -56.13 -19.72 -25.76
CA VAL A 67 -56.77 -20.64 -26.69
C VAL A 67 -58.24 -20.88 -26.34
N SER A 68 -59.01 -21.31 -27.33
CA SER A 68 -60.37 -21.80 -27.12
C SER A 68 -60.34 -23.27 -26.65
N GLU A 69 -61.21 -23.62 -25.70
CA GLU A 69 -61.31 -24.98 -25.13
C GLU A 69 -61.66 -26.05 -26.18
N ARG A 70 -62.25 -25.63 -27.31
CA ARG A 70 -62.62 -26.50 -28.43
C ARG A 70 -61.47 -26.80 -29.39
N ASP A 71 -60.42 -25.99 -29.40
CA ASP A 71 -59.28 -26.16 -30.33
C ASP A 71 -58.16 -26.96 -29.70
N ILE A 72 -57.78 -26.62 -28.47
CA ILE A 72 -56.76 -27.32 -27.69
C ILE A 72 -57.24 -27.34 -26.25
N ASP A 73 -57.45 -28.53 -25.69
CA ASP A 73 -57.83 -28.67 -24.28
C ASP A 73 -56.58 -28.49 -23.40
N PRO A 74 -56.49 -27.41 -22.58
CA PRO A 74 -55.35 -27.18 -21.71
C PRO A 74 -55.16 -28.23 -20.62
N SER A 75 -56.20 -29.05 -20.35
CA SER A 75 -56.09 -30.16 -19.39
C SER A 75 -55.23 -31.32 -19.91
N THR A 76 -55.11 -31.45 -21.24
CA THR A 76 -54.36 -32.51 -21.91
C THR A 76 -53.01 -32.03 -22.47
N VAL A 77 -52.94 -30.77 -22.89
CA VAL A 77 -51.75 -30.13 -23.45
C VAL A 77 -51.54 -28.79 -22.77
N ARG A 78 -50.49 -28.66 -21.94
CA ARG A 78 -50.20 -27.41 -21.21
C ARG A 78 -49.26 -26.45 -21.95
N HIS A 79 -48.44 -26.98 -22.86
CA HIS A 79 -47.49 -26.18 -23.63
C HIS A 79 -47.61 -26.49 -25.11
N ILE A 80 -47.36 -25.46 -25.93
CA ILE A 80 -47.39 -25.54 -27.37
C ILE A 80 -46.09 -25.02 -27.96
N GLU A 81 -45.65 -25.62 -29.05
CA GLU A 81 -44.57 -25.10 -29.89
C GLU A 81 -45.18 -24.44 -31.12
N LEU A 82 -44.82 -23.17 -31.33
CA LEU A 82 -45.15 -22.38 -32.50
C LEU A 82 -43.93 -22.36 -33.43
N SER A 83 -44.12 -22.85 -34.65
CA SER A 83 -43.10 -22.77 -35.70
C SER A 83 -43.38 -21.58 -36.59
N SER A 84 -42.51 -20.57 -36.54
CA SER A 84 -42.59 -19.43 -37.46
C SER A 84 -41.96 -19.80 -38.80
N THR A 85 -42.73 -19.67 -39.88
CA THR A 85 -42.24 -19.91 -41.25
C THR A 85 -41.23 -18.86 -41.71
N VAL A 86 -41.26 -17.66 -41.11
CA VAL A 86 -40.42 -16.52 -41.49
C VAL A 86 -39.03 -16.63 -40.88
N THR A 87 -38.92 -17.04 -39.61
CA THR A 87 -37.65 -16.99 -38.86
C THR A 87 -37.02 -18.37 -38.66
N ARG A 88 -37.68 -19.46 -39.10
CA ARG A 88 -37.29 -20.88 -38.87
C ARG A 88 -36.96 -21.23 -37.41
N THR A 89 -37.36 -20.37 -36.47
CA THR A 89 -37.17 -20.52 -35.04
C THR A 89 -38.46 -21.04 -34.41
N LYS A 90 -38.28 -21.92 -33.44
CA LYS A 90 -39.35 -22.56 -32.68
C LYS A 90 -39.49 -21.82 -31.35
N TYR A 91 -40.72 -21.41 -31.04
CA TYR A 91 -41.04 -20.73 -29.79
C TYR A 91 -42.00 -21.58 -28.99
N VAL A 92 -41.73 -21.78 -27.70
CA VAL A 92 -42.61 -22.56 -26.82
C VAL A 92 -43.38 -21.62 -25.91
N PHE A 93 -44.70 -21.80 -25.86
CA PHE A 93 -45.61 -21.01 -25.04
C PHE A 93 -46.42 -21.91 -24.11
N THR A 94 -46.77 -21.39 -22.94
CA THR A 94 -47.75 -22.00 -22.03
C THR A 94 -49.14 -21.54 -22.43
N ILE A 95 -50.14 -22.43 -22.42
CA ILE A 95 -51.51 -22.08 -22.83
C ILE A 95 -52.49 -21.95 -21.66
N THR A 96 -53.46 -21.06 -21.81
CA THR A 96 -54.59 -20.89 -20.88
C THR A 96 -55.89 -20.74 -21.66
N LYS A 97 -57.01 -21.26 -21.12
CA LYS A 97 -58.33 -21.15 -21.75
C LYS A 97 -59.02 -19.82 -21.44
N TYR A 98 -59.74 -19.30 -22.45
CA TYR A 98 -60.68 -18.20 -22.27
C TYR A 98 -61.97 -18.47 -23.05
N SER A 99 -63.11 -18.43 -22.36
CA SER A 99 -64.42 -18.77 -22.94
C SER A 99 -64.89 -17.80 -24.04
N GLY A 100 -64.39 -16.55 -24.01
CA GLY A 100 -64.68 -15.54 -25.03
C GLY A 100 -63.78 -15.60 -26.26
N MET A 101 -62.92 -16.62 -26.39
CA MET A 101 -61.98 -16.74 -27.52
C MET A 101 -62.64 -17.42 -28.73
N PRO A 102 -62.67 -16.78 -29.92
CA PRO A 102 -63.20 -17.41 -31.14
C PRO A 102 -62.41 -18.65 -31.54
N GLN A 103 -63.11 -19.67 -32.03
CA GLN A 103 -62.49 -20.89 -32.53
C GLN A 103 -61.57 -20.62 -33.72
N GLY A 104 -60.45 -21.35 -33.81
CA GLY A 104 -59.44 -21.18 -34.86
C GLY A 104 -58.48 -19.99 -34.65
N LYS A 105 -58.56 -19.31 -33.50
CA LYS A 105 -57.70 -18.17 -33.16
C LYS A 105 -56.91 -18.40 -31.87
N ILE A 106 -55.70 -17.85 -31.81
CA ILE A 106 -54.83 -17.88 -30.63
C ILE A 106 -54.41 -16.46 -30.24
N GLY A 107 -54.57 -16.10 -28.97
CA GLY A 107 -54.31 -14.76 -28.46
C GLY A 107 -52.90 -14.63 -27.92
N PHE A 108 -52.16 -13.59 -28.34
CA PHE A 108 -50.84 -13.29 -27.82
C PHE A 108 -50.75 -11.86 -27.25
N ASN A 109 -49.97 -11.71 -26.18
CA ASN A 109 -49.62 -10.41 -25.62
C ASN A 109 -48.68 -9.66 -26.60
N THR A 110 -48.73 -8.32 -26.61
CA THR A 110 -47.78 -7.44 -27.30
C THR A 110 -46.31 -7.78 -27.02
N LEU A 111 -45.92 -8.12 -25.79
CA LEU A 111 -44.53 -8.50 -25.46
C LEU A 111 -44.14 -9.85 -26.09
N GLN A 112 -45.02 -10.85 -26.00
CA GLN A 112 -44.82 -12.16 -26.66
C GLN A 112 -44.72 -12.02 -28.18
N ARG A 113 -45.58 -11.17 -28.79
CA ARG A 113 -45.55 -10.91 -30.24
C ARG A 113 -44.26 -10.24 -30.69
N ARG A 114 -43.77 -9.25 -29.93
CA ARG A 114 -42.48 -8.59 -30.23
C ARG A 114 -41.31 -9.55 -30.08
N TRP A 115 -41.33 -10.39 -29.05
CA TRP A 115 -40.28 -11.38 -28.82
C TRP A 115 -40.23 -12.47 -29.90
N ALA A 116 -41.38 -13.06 -30.25
CA ALA A 116 -41.45 -14.16 -31.23
C ALA A 116 -41.67 -13.72 -32.69
N GLY A 117 -41.79 -12.41 -32.96
CA GLY A 117 -42.05 -11.88 -34.31
C GLY A 117 -43.42 -12.29 -34.88
N ILE A 118 -44.45 -12.35 -34.04
CA ILE A 118 -45.80 -12.79 -34.43
C ILE A 118 -46.62 -11.61 -34.97
N GLU A 119 -47.07 -11.71 -36.22
CA GLU A 119 -47.99 -10.76 -36.86
C GLU A 119 -49.45 -11.15 -36.59
N LEU A 120 -50.32 -10.14 -36.46
CA LEU A 120 -51.75 -10.37 -36.28
C LEU A 120 -52.39 -10.89 -37.57
N ASP A 121 -53.45 -11.68 -37.40
CA ASP A 121 -54.30 -12.23 -38.45
C ASP A 121 -53.57 -13.13 -39.47
N ARG A 122 -52.38 -13.62 -39.12
CA ARG A 122 -51.67 -14.67 -39.86
C ARG A 122 -51.85 -16.05 -39.23
N PRO A 123 -51.96 -17.11 -40.05
CA PRO A 123 -52.00 -18.48 -39.56
C PRO A 123 -50.59 -18.97 -39.17
N TYR A 124 -50.49 -19.62 -38.02
CA TYR A 124 -49.27 -20.26 -37.53
C TYR A 124 -49.51 -21.74 -37.28
N GLN A 125 -48.47 -22.54 -37.52
CA GLN A 125 -48.49 -23.96 -37.23
C GLN A 125 -48.14 -24.19 -35.76
N ILE A 126 -49.06 -24.85 -35.06
CA ILE A 126 -48.97 -25.10 -33.62
C ILE A 126 -48.99 -26.60 -33.39
N GLN A 127 -48.07 -27.07 -32.56
CA GLN A 127 -48.00 -28.45 -32.14
C GLN A 127 -47.91 -28.56 -30.62
N PRO A 128 -48.53 -29.57 -29.99
CA PRO A 128 -48.33 -29.87 -28.58
C PRO A 128 -46.84 -30.07 -28.25
N TYR A 129 -46.36 -29.40 -27.20
CA TYR A 129 -44.99 -29.57 -26.72
C TYR A 129 -45.00 -30.19 -25.32
N ARG A 130 -44.27 -31.28 -25.12
CA ARG A 130 -44.13 -31.94 -23.82
C ARG A 130 -42.69 -31.81 -23.34
N PHE A 131 -42.52 -31.15 -22.19
CA PHE A 131 -41.22 -31.05 -21.54
C PHE A 131 -40.78 -32.38 -20.96
N ASN A 132 -39.51 -32.72 -21.15
CA ASN A 132 -38.87 -33.76 -20.37
C ASN A 132 -38.45 -33.19 -19.02
N LYS A 133 -39.29 -33.41 -17.99
CA LYS A 133 -39.09 -32.86 -16.64
C LYS A 133 -37.77 -33.27 -15.98
N ASN A 134 -37.07 -34.30 -16.48
CA ASN A 134 -35.78 -34.71 -15.93
C ASN A 134 -34.60 -33.87 -16.47
N VAL A 135 -34.76 -33.19 -17.61
CA VAL A 135 -33.69 -32.47 -18.32
C VAL A 135 -34.00 -30.99 -18.46
N GLN A 136 -35.27 -30.66 -18.70
CA GLN A 136 -35.74 -29.31 -19.01
C GLN A 136 -36.44 -28.64 -17.82
N SER A 137 -36.28 -29.17 -16.60
CA SER A 137 -36.74 -28.50 -15.38
C SER A 137 -35.78 -27.38 -14.99
N ILE A 138 -36.29 -26.19 -14.78
CA ILE A 138 -35.49 -25.04 -14.37
C ILE A 138 -35.14 -25.18 -12.89
N THR A 139 -33.85 -25.18 -12.58
CA THR A 139 -33.33 -25.14 -11.21
C THR A 139 -33.11 -23.69 -10.78
N THR A 140 -32.46 -22.88 -11.62
CA THR A 140 -32.23 -21.45 -11.38
C THR A 140 -32.70 -20.64 -12.59
N LEU A 141 -33.44 -19.56 -12.36
CA LEU A 141 -33.94 -18.63 -13.37
C LEU A 141 -33.41 -17.22 -13.07
N ILE A 142 -32.59 -16.65 -13.97
CA ILE A 142 -32.05 -15.29 -13.82
C ILE A 142 -32.81 -14.34 -14.74
N LEU A 143 -33.39 -13.29 -14.16
CA LEU A 143 -34.27 -12.34 -14.83
C LEU A 143 -33.72 -10.91 -14.70
N ASP A 144 -33.53 -10.22 -15.82
CA ASP A 144 -33.25 -8.79 -15.83
C ASP A 144 -34.55 -7.99 -15.63
N VAL A 145 -34.52 -7.02 -14.72
CA VAL A 145 -35.65 -6.20 -14.31
C VAL A 145 -35.47 -4.77 -14.81
N ASP A 146 -36.48 -4.24 -15.49
CA ASP A 146 -36.61 -2.82 -15.83
C ASP A 146 -38.06 -2.34 -15.65
N PHE A 147 -38.29 -1.02 -15.64
CA PHE A 147 -39.65 -0.47 -15.68
C PHE A 147 -40.26 -0.64 -17.07
N LEU A 148 -41.48 -1.18 -17.17
CA LEU A 148 -42.18 -1.34 -18.45
C LEU A 148 -42.43 0.01 -19.14
N ASN A 149 -42.70 1.06 -18.34
CA ASN A 149 -42.83 2.44 -18.82
C ASN A 149 -41.71 3.32 -18.23
N LYS A 150 -40.68 3.58 -19.05
CA LYS A 150 -39.50 4.37 -18.67
C LYS A 150 -39.79 5.83 -18.30
N LYS A 151 -40.97 6.36 -18.61
CA LYS A 151 -41.39 7.72 -18.21
C LYS A 151 -41.92 7.79 -16.77
N ASN A 152 -42.37 6.67 -16.20
CA ASN A 152 -42.95 6.58 -14.86
C ASN A 152 -42.04 5.74 -13.95
N THR A 153 -40.83 6.23 -13.69
CA THR A 153 -39.89 5.58 -12.77
C THR A 153 -40.17 5.98 -11.31
N THR A 154 -39.87 5.07 -10.40
CA THR A 154 -40.01 5.28 -8.94
C THR A 154 -38.73 4.80 -8.25
N ALA A 155 -38.34 5.45 -7.15
CA ALA A 155 -37.15 5.09 -6.37
C ALA A 155 -37.46 4.07 -5.25
N ASP A 156 -38.73 3.65 -5.14
CA ASP A 156 -39.18 2.75 -4.07
C ASP A 156 -38.49 1.38 -4.15
N PRO A 157 -38.06 0.81 -3.01
CA PRO A 157 -37.36 -0.47 -3.01
C PRO A 157 -38.31 -1.64 -3.33
N TYR A 158 -37.87 -2.54 -4.20
CA TYR A 158 -38.57 -3.77 -4.57
C TYR A 158 -37.92 -4.97 -3.87
N ASP A 159 -38.68 -5.65 -3.01
CA ASP A 159 -38.21 -6.80 -2.23
C ASP A 159 -38.18 -8.08 -3.07
N THR A 160 -36.98 -8.47 -3.51
CA THR A 160 -36.75 -9.61 -4.39
C THR A 160 -37.17 -10.94 -3.79
N ASP A 161 -37.15 -11.10 -2.46
CA ASP A 161 -37.55 -12.35 -1.83
C ASP A 161 -39.08 -12.51 -1.91
N LYS A 162 -39.83 -11.41 -1.71
CA LYS A 162 -41.28 -11.40 -1.92
C LYS A 162 -41.65 -11.50 -3.39
N MET A 163 -40.93 -10.81 -4.26
CA MET A 163 -41.11 -10.91 -5.70
C MET A 163 -40.90 -12.34 -6.20
N ALA A 164 -39.90 -13.07 -5.70
CA ALA A 164 -39.65 -14.46 -6.09
C ALA A 164 -40.82 -15.37 -5.72
N VAL A 165 -41.39 -15.20 -4.52
CA VAL A 165 -42.56 -15.97 -4.07
C VAL A 165 -43.78 -15.66 -4.94
N GLU A 166 -44.07 -14.38 -5.19
CA GLU A 166 -45.21 -13.95 -6.03
C GLU A 166 -45.03 -14.39 -7.49
N PHE A 167 -43.81 -14.30 -8.01
CA PHE A 167 -43.45 -14.79 -9.35
C PHE A 167 -43.69 -16.29 -9.48
N LEU A 168 -43.25 -17.10 -8.50
CA LEU A 168 -43.49 -18.54 -8.54
C LEU A 168 -44.98 -18.88 -8.40
N GLN A 169 -45.72 -18.17 -7.54
CA GLN A 169 -47.17 -18.33 -7.42
C GLN A 169 -47.89 -18.06 -8.75
N GLN A 170 -47.47 -17.02 -9.48
CA GLN A 170 -48.07 -16.64 -10.75
C GLN A 170 -47.63 -17.54 -11.91
N PHE A 171 -46.34 -17.91 -11.97
CA PHE A 171 -45.73 -18.60 -13.10
C PHE A 171 -45.28 -20.03 -12.80
N THR A 172 -46.04 -20.77 -11.98
CA THR A 172 -45.78 -22.21 -11.77
C THR A 172 -46.06 -23.01 -13.04
N ASP A 173 -45.18 -23.94 -13.41
CA ASP A 173 -45.31 -24.85 -14.57
C ASP A 173 -45.50 -24.05 -15.88
N HIS A 174 -44.71 -22.99 -16.02
CA HIS A 174 -44.62 -22.14 -17.22
C HIS A 174 -43.33 -22.43 -17.99
N ALA A 175 -43.44 -22.40 -19.32
CA ALA A 175 -42.29 -22.45 -20.21
C ALA A 175 -41.57 -21.09 -20.25
N PHE A 176 -40.27 -21.10 -20.00
CA PHE A 176 -39.39 -19.95 -20.17
C PHE A 176 -38.27 -20.24 -21.16
N SER A 177 -37.98 -19.29 -22.04
CA SER A 177 -36.87 -19.32 -22.99
C SER A 177 -35.90 -18.17 -22.73
N VAL A 178 -34.60 -18.39 -22.94
CA VAL A 178 -33.60 -17.32 -22.86
C VAL A 178 -33.95 -16.21 -23.86
N GLY A 179 -33.94 -14.96 -23.40
CA GLY A 179 -34.33 -13.76 -24.13
C GLY A 179 -35.83 -13.45 -24.13
N GLN A 180 -36.66 -14.26 -23.48
CA GLN A 180 -38.11 -14.02 -23.41
C GLN A 180 -38.42 -12.80 -22.53
N CYS A 181 -39.23 -11.88 -23.06
CA CYS A 181 -39.70 -10.71 -22.33
C CYS A 181 -41.14 -10.94 -21.83
N LEU A 182 -41.40 -10.64 -20.55
CA LEU A 182 -42.74 -10.73 -19.96
C LEU A 182 -43.03 -9.55 -19.00
N PRO A 183 -44.30 -9.14 -18.87
CA PRO A 183 -44.71 -8.14 -17.90
C PRO A 183 -44.93 -8.80 -16.54
N PHE A 184 -44.49 -8.13 -15.48
CA PHE A 184 -44.70 -8.57 -14.10
C PHE A 184 -45.27 -7.44 -13.27
N GLN A 185 -46.39 -7.72 -12.61
CA GLN A 185 -47.05 -6.80 -11.70
C GLN A 185 -46.79 -7.30 -10.28
N PHE A 186 -46.14 -6.47 -9.46
CA PHE A 186 -45.80 -6.80 -8.08
C PHE A 186 -46.62 -5.93 -7.14
N MET A 187 -47.59 -6.51 -6.44
CA MET A 187 -48.52 -5.76 -5.57
C MET A 187 -49.14 -4.55 -6.30
N ASP A 188 -49.41 -3.44 -5.59
CA ASP A 188 -49.88 -2.16 -6.16
C ASP A 188 -48.75 -1.26 -6.71
N LYS A 189 -47.55 -1.82 -6.98
CA LYS A 189 -46.41 -1.05 -7.50
C LYS A 189 -46.47 -0.88 -9.02
N LYS A 190 -45.51 -0.17 -9.59
CA LYS A 190 -45.43 0.01 -11.05
C LYS A 190 -45.06 -1.30 -11.74
N THR A 191 -45.64 -1.52 -12.91
CA THR A 191 -45.40 -2.72 -13.72
C THR A 191 -43.95 -2.79 -14.20
N LEU A 192 -43.35 -3.96 -14.01
CA LEU A 192 -41.99 -4.28 -14.41
C LEU A 192 -41.99 -5.05 -15.73
N SER A 193 -40.93 -4.87 -16.50
CA SER A 193 -40.58 -5.69 -17.66
C SER A 193 -39.46 -6.62 -17.22
N LEU A 194 -39.71 -7.93 -17.26
CA LEU A 194 -38.72 -8.95 -16.97
C LEU A 194 -38.20 -9.55 -18.29
N VAL A 195 -36.89 -9.73 -18.38
CA VAL A 195 -36.24 -10.42 -19.51
C VAL A 195 -35.50 -11.62 -18.97
N VAL A 196 -35.77 -12.80 -19.52
CA VAL A 196 -35.05 -14.02 -19.15
C VAL A 196 -33.62 -13.93 -19.66
N LYS A 197 -32.66 -13.77 -18.76
CA LYS A 197 -31.23 -13.64 -19.11
C LYS A 197 -30.57 -15.00 -19.22
N GLU A 198 -30.79 -15.86 -18.22
CA GLU A 198 -30.15 -17.16 -18.15
C GLU A 198 -31.07 -18.16 -17.45
N ILE A 199 -31.03 -19.42 -17.91
CA ILE A 199 -31.77 -20.54 -17.34
C ILE A 199 -30.77 -21.66 -17.05
N GLU A 200 -30.79 -22.15 -15.81
CA GLU A 200 -30.02 -23.33 -15.40
C GLU A 200 -30.96 -24.53 -15.18
N GLY A 201 -30.65 -25.64 -15.83
CA GLY A 201 -31.38 -26.90 -15.76
C GLY A 201 -30.71 -27.94 -14.87
N ARG A 202 -31.46 -29.01 -14.58
CA ARG A 202 -30.97 -30.17 -13.83
C ARG A 202 -30.20 -31.10 -14.77
N MET A 203 -28.97 -31.47 -14.39
CA MET A 203 -28.12 -32.36 -15.20
C MET A 203 -28.68 -33.80 -15.20
N SER A 204 -28.85 -34.40 -16.38
CA SER A 204 -29.27 -35.80 -16.55
C SER A 204 -28.32 -36.53 -17.50
N LEU A 205 -27.97 -37.77 -17.13
CA LEU A 205 -27.06 -38.68 -17.86
C LEU A 205 -27.43 -38.90 -19.34
N GLY A 206 -28.67 -38.65 -19.75
CA GLY A 206 -29.14 -38.87 -21.12
C GLY A 206 -28.66 -37.83 -22.15
N PHE A 207 -28.21 -36.64 -21.72
CA PHE A 207 -27.77 -35.59 -22.64
C PHE A 207 -26.32 -35.77 -23.13
N LEU A 208 -25.57 -36.71 -22.54
CA LEU A 208 -24.16 -36.96 -22.83
C LEU A 208 -23.87 -37.45 -24.27
N MET A 209 -24.90 -37.87 -25.03
CA MET A 209 -24.71 -38.49 -26.36
C MET A 209 -24.76 -37.52 -27.55
N ILE A 210 -25.01 -36.22 -27.36
CA ILE A 210 -25.24 -35.30 -28.50
C ILE A 210 -24.08 -34.30 -28.74
N ASP A 211 -23.29 -33.94 -27.73
CA ASP A 211 -22.15 -33.02 -27.90
C ASP A 211 -20.80 -33.76 -28.01
N LEU A 212 -20.45 -34.14 -29.23
CA LEU A 212 -19.18 -34.85 -29.55
C LEU A 212 -17.91 -33.95 -29.53
N ASN A 213 -18.00 -32.68 -29.12
CA ASN A 213 -16.87 -31.74 -29.18
C ASN A 213 -16.16 -31.47 -27.83
N GLY A 214 -16.58 -32.10 -26.72
CA GLY A 214 -16.10 -31.76 -25.37
C GLY A 214 -15.55 -32.93 -24.56
N LEU A 215 -14.62 -33.72 -25.09
CA LEU A 215 -14.16 -35.00 -24.49
C LEU A 215 -13.38 -34.90 -23.15
N VAL A 216 -13.14 -33.72 -22.59
CA VAL A 216 -12.24 -33.55 -21.41
C VAL A 216 -13.00 -33.28 -20.09
N SER A 217 -14.19 -32.66 -20.09
CA SER A 217 -14.93 -32.38 -18.84
C SER A 217 -15.74 -33.57 -18.32
N ILE A 218 -16.08 -34.50 -19.21
CA ILE A 218 -17.06 -35.57 -19.01
C ILE A 218 -16.65 -36.56 -17.90
N ALA A 219 -15.35 -36.88 -17.80
CA ALA A 219 -14.84 -37.85 -16.83
C ALA A 219 -14.87 -37.32 -15.38
N SER A 220 -14.67 -36.00 -15.19
CA SER A 220 -14.67 -35.39 -13.87
C SER A 220 -16.07 -35.24 -13.28
N ASP A 221 -17.06 -34.96 -14.15
CA ASP A 221 -18.45 -34.74 -13.75
C ASP A 221 -19.19 -36.06 -13.46
N LEU A 222 -18.87 -37.16 -14.16
CA LEU A 222 -19.39 -38.50 -13.83
C LEU A 222 -18.99 -38.96 -12.41
N ALA A 223 -17.78 -38.63 -11.98
CA ALA A 223 -17.28 -38.98 -10.64
C ALA A 223 -17.92 -38.13 -9.51
N ALA A 224 -18.48 -36.97 -9.82
CA ALA A 224 -19.17 -36.11 -8.84
C ALA A 224 -20.61 -36.58 -8.58
N VAL A 225 -21.31 -37.02 -9.63
CA VAL A 225 -22.69 -37.54 -9.54
C VAL A 225 -22.76 -38.86 -8.77
N ALA A 226 -21.78 -39.75 -8.96
CA ALA A 226 -21.70 -41.02 -8.21
C ALA A 226 -21.43 -40.84 -6.70
N ARG A 227 -21.00 -39.65 -6.26
CA ARG A 227 -20.66 -39.33 -4.86
C ARG A 227 -21.77 -38.59 -4.09
N GLY A 228 -22.96 -38.44 -4.66
CA GLY A 228 -24.09 -37.81 -3.99
C GLY A 228 -23.93 -36.29 -3.74
N GLN A 229 -23.02 -35.63 -4.45
CA GLN A 229 -22.90 -34.17 -4.42
C GLN A 229 -23.92 -33.54 -5.37
N ASN A 230 -24.51 -32.40 -4.98
CA ASN A 230 -25.45 -31.63 -5.81
C ASN A 230 -24.81 -31.37 -7.19
N ALA A 231 -25.41 -31.92 -8.24
CA ALA A 231 -24.93 -31.78 -9.61
C ALA A 231 -24.80 -30.31 -10.00
N LYS A 232 -23.68 -29.94 -10.65
CA LYS A 232 -23.51 -28.61 -11.27
C LYS A 232 -24.69 -28.32 -12.20
N ALA A 233 -25.28 -27.14 -12.06
CA ALA A 233 -26.34 -26.64 -12.93
C ALA A 233 -25.80 -26.46 -14.37
N GLN A 234 -26.55 -26.91 -15.37
CA GLN A 234 -26.20 -26.76 -16.79
C GLN A 234 -27.02 -25.63 -17.41
N LYS A 235 -26.39 -24.75 -18.20
CA LYS A 235 -27.12 -23.72 -18.95
C LYS A 235 -27.99 -24.36 -20.03
N ILE A 236 -29.29 -24.05 -20.01
CA ILE A 236 -30.27 -24.51 -21.00
C ILE A 236 -30.95 -23.32 -21.68
N GLY A 237 -31.30 -23.45 -22.95
CA GLY A 237 -31.97 -22.36 -23.70
C GLY A 237 -33.49 -22.26 -23.44
N LEU A 238 -34.10 -23.36 -23.00
CA LEU A 238 -35.54 -23.52 -22.83
C LEU A 238 -35.80 -24.48 -21.66
N GLY A 239 -36.70 -24.11 -20.74
CA GLY A 239 -37.11 -24.98 -19.64
C GLY A 239 -38.49 -24.66 -19.09
N VAL A 240 -38.96 -25.49 -18.15
CA VAL A 240 -40.21 -25.32 -17.42
C VAL A 240 -39.95 -25.00 -15.95
N SER A 241 -40.61 -23.98 -15.42
CA SER A 241 -40.53 -23.60 -14.00
C SER A 241 -41.26 -24.61 -13.12
N LEU A 242 -40.65 -24.99 -12.01
CA LEU A 242 -41.25 -25.82 -10.97
C LEU A 242 -41.38 -25.00 -9.68
N SER A 243 -42.16 -25.51 -8.71
CA SER A 243 -42.34 -24.84 -7.41
C SER A 243 -41.05 -24.69 -6.60
N ASN A 244 -40.02 -25.47 -6.91
CA ASN A 244 -38.69 -25.42 -6.30
C ASN A 244 -37.65 -24.67 -7.16
N THR A 245 -38.06 -24.01 -8.24
CA THR A 245 -37.16 -23.17 -9.05
C THR A 245 -36.71 -21.95 -8.24
N MET A 246 -35.40 -21.71 -8.19
CA MET A 246 -34.85 -20.51 -7.57
C MET A 246 -34.87 -19.36 -8.58
N VAL A 247 -35.53 -18.25 -8.23
CA VAL A 247 -35.64 -17.07 -9.10
C VAL A 247 -34.70 -15.99 -8.59
N ILE A 248 -33.89 -15.47 -9.50
CA ILE A 248 -32.87 -14.47 -9.23
C ILE A 248 -33.16 -13.24 -10.09
N PHE A 249 -33.25 -12.06 -9.46
CA PHE A 249 -33.52 -10.80 -10.15
C PHE A 249 -32.25 -9.95 -10.27
N GLU A 250 -31.92 -9.54 -11.48
CA GLU A 250 -30.83 -8.62 -11.80
C GLU A 250 -31.39 -7.30 -12.33
N ARG A 251 -30.69 -6.19 -12.09
CA ARG A 251 -31.09 -4.89 -12.64
C ARG A 251 -30.56 -4.80 -14.06
N ALA A 252 -31.42 -4.47 -15.03
CA ALA A 252 -31.00 -4.24 -16.41
C ALA A 252 -30.00 -3.06 -16.50
N GLU A 253 -29.04 -3.15 -17.42
CA GLU A 253 -28.03 -2.09 -17.64
C GLU A 253 -28.69 -0.73 -17.91
N GLY A 254 -28.45 0.25 -17.04
CA GLY A 254 -29.02 1.60 -17.15
C GLY A 254 -30.44 1.77 -16.60
N SER A 255 -31.10 0.72 -16.10
CA SER A 255 -32.37 0.84 -15.37
C SER A 255 -32.18 1.65 -14.09
N SER A 256 -33.22 2.25 -13.50
CA SER A 256 -33.18 2.93 -12.19
C SER A 256 -33.86 2.13 -11.06
N VAL A 257 -34.26 0.88 -11.33
CA VAL A 257 -34.96 0.04 -10.35
C VAL A 257 -34.07 -0.24 -9.13
N ASN A 258 -34.63 -0.01 -7.94
CA ASN A 258 -33.99 -0.29 -6.66
C ASN A 258 -34.46 -1.65 -6.12
N LEU A 259 -33.70 -2.71 -6.38
CA LEU A 259 -33.98 -4.04 -5.80
C LEU A 259 -33.44 -4.09 -4.36
N ILE A 260 -34.07 -4.83 -3.44
CA ILE A 260 -33.59 -5.22 -2.09
C ILE A 260 -33.86 -6.73 -1.84
N GLY A 261 -33.17 -7.38 -0.89
CA GLY A 261 -33.37 -8.82 -0.58
C GLY A 261 -32.27 -9.77 -1.07
N LYS A 262 -32.40 -11.06 -0.73
CA LYS A 262 -31.39 -12.12 -0.96
C LYS A 262 -31.47 -12.74 -2.35
N SER A 263 -32.63 -12.69 -2.98
CA SER A 263 -32.89 -13.24 -4.32
C SER A 263 -32.44 -12.31 -5.46
N LYS A 264 -31.56 -11.35 -5.17
CA LYS A 264 -30.86 -10.60 -6.20
C LYS A 264 -29.77 -11.45 -6.81
N GLY A 265 -29.49 -11.24 -8.10
CA GLY A 265 -28.26 -11.75 -8.69
C GLY A 265 -27.08 -11.31 -7.84
N LYS A 266 -26.06 -12.17 -7.75
CA LYS A 266 -24.75 -11.72 -7.27
C LYS A 266 -24.37 -10.59 -8.22
N ALA A 267 -24.64 -9.35 -7.83
CA ALA A 267 -24.04 -8.19 -8.46
C ALA A 267 -22.58 -8.57 -8.60
N GLN A 268 -22.06 -8.62 -9.82
CA GLN A 268 -20.69 -9.03 -10.05
C GLN A 268 -19.83 -8.14 -9.15
N PHE A 269 -19.40 -8.72 -8.02
CA PHE A 269 -18.43 -8.08 -7.16
C PHE A 269 -17.17 -8.12 -7.99
N VAL A 270 -16.94 -7.06 -8.76
CA VAL A 270 -15.62 -6.78 -9.30
C VAL A 270 -14.78 -6.61 -8.04
N SER A 271 -14.05 -7.68 -7.70
CA SER A 271 -13.19 -7.68 -6.54
C SER A 271 -12.24 -6.50 -6.73
N ILE A 272 -12.34 -5.51 -5.84
CA ILE A 272 -11.55 -4.27 -5.90
C ILE A 272 -10.06 -4.61 -5.74
N ILE A 273 -9.72 -5.85 -5.36
CA ILE A 273 -8.37 -6.35 -5.18
C ILE A 273 -8.19 -7.59 -6.06
N ASN A 274 -7.13 -7.61 -6.86
CA ASN A 274 -6.70 -8.82 -7.54
C ASN A 274 -6.20 -9.85 -6.51
N PRO A 275 -6.72 -11.08 -6.48
CA PRO A 275 -6.35 -12.08 -5.48
C PRO A 275 -4.89 -12.56 -5.57
N ASP A 276 -4.18 -12.27 -6.67
CA ASP A 276 -2.79 -12.67 -6.90
C ASP A 276 -1.79 -11.52 -6.60
N PHE A 277 -1.74 -11.03 -5.35
CA PHE A 277 -0.75 -10.02 -4.96
C PHE A 277 0.47 -10.66 -4.28
N ASP A 278 1.67 -10.42 -4.83
CA ASP A 278 2.94 -10.77 -4.17
C ASP A 278 3.82 -9.51 -4.04
N PHE A 279 4.25 -9.21 -2.82
CA PHE A 279 5.03 -8.02 -2.47
C PHE A 279 6.32 -7.89 -3.28
N LYS A 280 6.95 -9.03 -3.59
CA LYS A 280 8.18 -9.06 -4.40
C LYS A 280 7.95 -8.60 -5.83
N THR A 281 6.80 -8.96 -6.41
CA THR A 281 6.43 -8.57 -7.78
C THR A 281 6.09 -7.09 -7.90
N MET A 282 5.67 -6.46 -6.79
CA MET A 282 5.31 -5.03 -6.75
C MET A 282 6.52 -4.10 -6.66
N GLY A 283 7.73 -4.64 -6.47
CA GLY A 283 8.96 -3.84 -6.40
C GLY A 283 9.02 -2.91 -5.20
N ILE A 284 8.32 -3.25 -4.10
CA ILE A 284 8.43 -2.57 -2.81
C ILE A 284 9.32 -3.42 -1.91
N GLY A 285 10.39 -2.84 -1.37
CA GLY A 285 11.28 -3.51 -0.41
C GLY A 285 11.29 -2.76 0.92
N GLY A 286 11.29 -3.50 2.03
CA GLY A 286 11.53 -2.98 3.38
C GLY A 286 10.36 -2.26 4.05
N LEU A 287 9.16 -2.27 3.45
CA LEU A 287 7.97 -1.53 3.94
C LEU A 287 6.78 -2.46 4.21
N ASP A 288 7.04 -3.75 4.49
CA ASP A 288 6.00 -4.77 4.66
C ASP A 288 5.10 -4.47 5.87
N ALA A 289 5.68 -3.96 6.96
CA ALA A 289 4.93 -3.65 8.18
C ALA A 289 3.98 -2.45 7.99
N GLU A 290 4.49 -1.38 7.39
CA GLU A 290 3.76 -0.15 7.06
C GLU A 290 2.64 -0.46 6.07
N PHE A 291 2.94 -1.26 5.04
CA PHE A 291 1.95 -1.66 4.05
C PHE A 291 0.84 -2.52 4.66
N ASN A 292 1.19 -3.52 5.48
CA ASN A 292 0.20 -4.35 6.18
C ASN A 292 -0.69 -3.51 7.12
N ALA A 293 -0.13 -2.48 7.77
CA ALA A 293 -0.89 -1.55 8.58
C ALA A 293 -1.89 -0.74 7.74
N ILE A 294 -1.49 -0.26 6.56
CA ILE A 294 -2.39 0.41 5.61
C ILE A 294 -3.48 -0.56 5.15
N PHE A 295 -3.11 -1.79 4.78
CA PHE A 295 -4.05 -2.80 4.29
C PHE A 295 -5.13 -3.11 5.31
N ARG A 296 -4.73 -3.36 6.56
CA ARG A 296 -5.68 -3.64 7.66
C ARG A 296 -6.57 -2.45 7.98
N ARG A 297 -6.04 -1.22 7.97
CA ARG A 297 -6.77 -0.02 8.42
C ARG A 297 -7.64 0.60 7.32
N ALA A 298 -7.16 0.63 6.08
CA ALA A 298 -7.85 1.30 4.98
C ALA A 298 -8.60 0.32 4.07
N PHE A 299 -7.96 -0.80 3.68
CA PHE A 299 -8.50 -1.69 2.65
C PHE A 299 -9.41 -2.79 3.19
N ALA A 300 -9.24 -3.25 4.43
CA ALA A 300 -10.04 -4.31 5.03
C ALA A 300 -11.56 -4.08 4.84
N SER A 301 -12.05 -2.87 5.13
CA SER A 301 -13.46 -2.51 4.98
C SER A 301 -14.01 -2.67 3.55
N ARG A 302 -13.14 -2.64 2.53
CA ARG A 302 -13.51 -2.72 1.11
C ARG A 302 -13.29 -4.12 0.52
N VAL A 303 -12.58 -4.99 1.22
CA VAL A 303 -12.40 -6.40 0.84
C VAL A 303 -13.62 -7.22 1.26
N PHE A 304 -14.20 -6.89 2.41
CA PHE A 304 -15.39 -7.59 2.90
C PHE A 304 -16.64 -7.24 2.09
N PRO A 305 -17.58 -8.20 1.93
CA PRO A 305 -18.85 -7.93 1.26
C PRO A 305 -19.58 -6.73 1.89
N PRO A 306 -20.17 -5.82 1.08
CA PRO A 306 -20.87 -4.62 1.58
C PRO A 306 -21.98 -4.93 2.59
N GLU A 307 -22.62 -6.09 2.50
CA GLU A 307 -23.65 -6.54 3.44
C GLU A 307 -23.11 -6.66 4.87
N VAL A 308 -21.91 -7.22 5.02
CA VAL A 308 -21.26 -7.37 6.33
C VAL A 308 -20.84 -6.00 6.85
N VAL A 309 -20.30 -5.13 5.98
CA VAL A 309 -19.89 -3.77 6.35
C VAL A 309 -21.09 -2.94 6.80
N TYR A 310 -22.23 -3.07 6.10
CA TYR A 310 -23.48 -2.40 6.44
C TYR A 310 -24.04 -2.88 7.79
N GLN A 311 -24.00 -4.19 8.05
CA GLN A 311 -24.38 -4.76 9.35
C GLN A 311 -23.48 -4.26 10.48
N LEU A 312 -22.18 -4.07 10.21
CA LEU A 312 -21.21 -3.53 11.17
C LEU A 312 -21.31 -2.00 11.34
N GLY A 313 -22.10 -1.30 10.51
CA GLY A 313 -22.26 0.16 10.56
C GLY A 313 -20.95 0.93 10.32
N MET A 314 -19.95 0.31 9.69
CA MET A 314 -18.64 0.93 9.50
C MET A 314 -18.63 1.83 8.26
N LYS A 315 -18.07 3.02 8.40
CA LYS A 315 -17.75 3.89 7.26
C LYS A 315 -16.40 3.49 6.68
N HIS A 316 -16.27 3.55 5.35
CA HIS A 316 -14.98 3.31 4.70
C HIS A 316 -13.98 4.43 5.01
N CYS A 317 -12.71 4.06 5.12
CA CYS A 317 -11.61 5.01 5.24
C CYS A 317 -11.54 5.88 3.98
N ARG A 318 -11.45 7.20 4.17
CA ARG A 318 -11.47 8.20 3.08
C ARG A 318 -10.08 8.67 2.66
N GLY A 319 -9.13 8.65 3.59
CA GLY A 319 -7.85 9.31 3.39
C GLY A 319 -6.68 8.60 4.08
N ILE A 320 -5.60 8.43 3.33
CA ILE A 320 -4.30 7.96 3.80
C ILE A 320 -3.30 9.10 3.64
N LEU A 321 -2.51 9.38 4.67
CA LEU A 321 -1.39 10.32 4.61
C LEU A 321 -0.08 9.57 4.82
N LEU A 322 0.78 9.58 3.81
CA LEU A 322 2.13 9.05 3.85
C LEU A 322 3.10 10.20 4.08
N TYR A 323 3.86 10.16 5.18
CA TYR A 323 4.86 11.19 5.48
C TYR A 323 6.20 10.59 5.88
N GLY A 324 7.30 11.32 5.67
CA GLY A 324 8.63 10.83 6.01
C GLY A 324 9.72 11.56 5.23
N PRO A 325 11.01 11.31 5.51
CA PRO A 325 12.12 11.96 4.82
C PRO A 325 12.07 11.73 3.29
N PRO A 326 12.66 12.62 2.49
CA PRO A 326 12.69 12.46 1.03
C PRO A 326 13.45 11.18 0.64
N GLY A 327 13.12 10.60 -0.51
CA GLY A 327 13.82 9.42 -1.04
C GLY A 327 13.41 8.06 -0.44
N THR A 328 12.45 8.00 0.49
CA THR A 328 11.99 6.74 1.11
C THR A 328 10.94 5.95 0.33
N GLY A 329 10.62 6.35 -0.91
CA GLY A 329 9.71 5.59 -1.78
C GLY A 329 8.21 5.85 -1.55
N LYS A 330 7.82 6.96 -0.89
CA LYS A 330 6.41 7.34 -0.67
C LYS A 330 5.58 7.36 -1.97
N THR A 331 6.11 8.00 -3.02
CA THR A 331 5.48 8.08 -4.35
C THR A 331 5.35 6.71 -5.02
N LEU A 332 6.34 5.83 -4.83
CA LEU A 332 6.29 4.48 -5.35
C LEU A 332 5.20 3.67 -4.63
N MET A 333 5.12 3.77 -3.31
CA MET A 333 4.10 3.09 -2.51
C MET A 333 2.69 3.52 -2.92
N ALA A 334 2.43 4.82 -3.07
CA ALA A 334 1.11 5.31 -3.49
C ALA A 334 0.71 4.83 -4.89
N ARG A 335 1.66 4.81 -5.85
CA ARG A 335 1.42 4.29 -7.20
C ARG A 335 1.12 2.80 -7.20
N GLN A 336 1.84 2.01 -6.40
CA GLN A 336 1.60 0.58 -6.30
C GLN A 336 0.28 0.26 -5.61
N ILE A 337 -0.10 1.01 -4.58
CA ILE A 337 -1.44 0.92 -3.96
C ILE A 337 -2.51 1.18 -5.02
N GLY A 338 -2.34 2.23 -5.85
CA GLY A 338 -3.27 2.54 -6.94
C GLY A 338 -3.37 1.45 -8.01
N LYS A 339 -2.26 0.77 -8.34
CA LYS A 339 -2.23 -0.35 -9.30
C LYS A 339 -2.77 -1.66 -8.73
N MET A 340 -2.54 -1.92 -7.45
CA MET A 340 -2.98 -3.14 -6.76
C MET A 340 -4.51 -3.17 -6.65
N LEU A 341 -5.09 -2.02 -6.35
CA LEU A 341 -6.53 -1.87 -6.35
C LEU A 341 -6.96 -1.93 -7.81
N ASN A 342 -7.78 -2.92 -8.17
CA ASN A 342 -8.50 -3.03 -9.44
C ASN A 342 -9.60 -1.95 -9.54
N ALA A 343 -9.27 -0.75 -9.06
CA ALA A 343 -10.04 0.47 -9.15
C ALA A 343 -9.80 1.10 -10.53
N ARG A 344 -10.55 2.17 -10.80
CA ARG A 344 -10.31 2.99 -11.99
C ARG A 344 -8.92 3.61 -11.94
N GLU A 345 -8.43 4.04 -13.11
CA GLU A 345 -7.12 4.67 -13.23
C GLU A 345 -6.93 5.79 -12.19
N PRO A 346 -5.88 5.72 -11.34
CA PRO A 346 -5.70 6.66 -10.26
C PRO A 346 -5.37 8.05 -10.81
N LYS A 347 -6.08 9.08 -10.34
CA LYS A 347 -5.77 10.46 -10.67
C LYS A 347 -4.61 10.96 -9.82
N ILE A 348 -3.44 11.10 -10.43
CA ILE A 348 -2.25 11.63 -9.78
C ILE A 348 -2.17 13.12 -10.05
N VAL A 349 -2.17 13.93 -8.99
CA VAL A 349 -2.06 15.38 -9.06
C VAL A 349 -0.93 15.84 -8.16
N ASN A 350 -0.07 16.72 -8.66
CA ASN A 350 0.96 17.33 -7.82
C ASN A 350 0.37 18.58 -7.13
N GLY A 351 0.65 18.78 -5.84
CA GLY A 351 0.12 19.89 -5.04
C GLY A 351 0.25 21.26 -5.73
N PRO A 352 1.44 21.66 -6.20
CA PRO A 352 1.62 22.94 -6.90
C PRO A 352 0.83 23.07 -8.20
N GLN A 353 0.49 21.98 -8.89
CA GLN A 353 -0.27 22.05 -10.16
C GLN A 353 -1.73 22.50 -9.96
N ILE A 354 -2.23 22.44 -8.73
CA ILE A 354 -3.59 22.87 -8.40
C ILE A 354 -3.66 24.38 -8.18
N LEU A 355 -2.53 25.01 -7.85
CA LEU A 355 -2.44 26.41 -7.47
C LEU A 355 -2.31 27.29 -8.72
N ASP A 356 -3.37 28.04 -9.01
CA ASP A 356 -3.41 29.07 -10.04
C ASP A 356 -3.35 30.48 -9.43
N LYS A 357 -2.80 31.44 -10.20
CA LYS A 357 -2.71 32.84 -9.78
C LYS A 357 -4.06 33.54 -9.72
N TYR A 358 -5.07 33.03 -10.42
CA TYR A 358 -6.40 33.60 -10.46
C TYR A 358 -7.26 33.09 -9.30
N VAL A 359 -7.87 34.02 -8.57
CA VAL A 359 -8.72 33.71 -7.42
C VAL A 359 -9.92 32.86 -7.86
N GLY A 360 -10.15 31.73 -7.18
CA GLY A 360 -11.26 30.81 -7.46
C GLY A 360 -10.97 29.72 -8.50
N GLU A 361 -9.94 29.87 -9.35
CA GLU A 361 -9.56 28.81 -10.30
C GLU A 361 -9.00 27.57 -9.58
N SER A 362 -8.16 27.79 -8.56
CA SER A 362 -7.62 26.70 -7.73
C SER A 362 -8.73 25.85 -7.08
N GLU A 363 -9.82 26.48 -6.62
CA GLU A 363 -10.98 25.79 -6.07
C GLU A 363 -11.80 25.06 -7.13
N ALA A 364 -11.96 25.68 -8.31
CA ALA A 364 -12.64 25.07 -9.43
C ALA A 364 -11.90 23.81 -9.90
N ASN A 365 -10.56 23.83 -9.91
CA ASN A 365 -9.73 22.67 -10.24
C ASN A 365 -9.94 21.52 -9.24
N ILE A 366 -10.00 21.80 -7.94
CA ILE A 366 -10.38 20.80 -6.93
C ILE A 366 -11.79 20.28 -7.20
N ARG A 367 -12.78 21.14 -7.46
CA ARG A 367 -14.16 20.70 -7.76
C ARG A 367 -14.24 19.80 -9.00
N LYS A 368 -13.51 20.13 -10.06
CA LYS A 368 -13.41 19.31 -11.28
C LYS A 368 -12.81 17.94 -10.99
N LEU A 369 -11.78 17.86 -10.13
CA LEU A 369 -11.14 16.60 -9.77
C LEU A 369 -12.12 15.60 -9.13
N PHE A 370 -13.03 16.08 -8.28
CA PHE A 370 -14.05 15.28 -7.60
C PHE A 370 -15.37 15.11 -8.38
N ALA A 371 -15.59 15.86 -9.47
CA ALA A 371 -16.88 15.90 -10.18
C ALA A 371 -17.29 14.53 -10.74
N GLU A 372 -16.37 13.80 -11.36
CA GLU A 372 -16.64 12.47 -11.91
C GLU A 372 -17.02 11.45 -10.83
N ALA A 373 -16.37 11.53 -9.66
CA ALA A 373 -16.67 10.64 -8.53
C ALA A 373 -18.05 10.94 -7.94
N ASP A 374 -18.40 12.23 -7.83
CA ASP A 374 -19.69 12.71 -7.33
C ASP A 374 -20.86 12.36 -8.26
N GLU A 375 -20.70 12.56 -9.58
CA GLU A 375 -21.70 12.16 -10.57
C GLU A 375 -21.95 10.66 -10.56
N GLU A 376 -20.90 9.86 -10.40
CA GLU A 376 -21.03 8.41 -10.35
C GLU A 376 -21.67 7.91 -9.05
N GLU A 377 -21.33 8.51 -7.91
CA GLU A 377 -21.99 8.21 -6.64
C GLU A 377 -23.48 8.57 -6.69
N LYS A 378 -23.85 9.71 -7.28
CA LYS A 378 -25.26 10.08 -7.48
C LYS A 378 -26.00 9.10 -8.40
N ARG A 379 -25.33 8.54 -9.40
CA ARG A 379 -25.94 7.62 -10.39
C ARG A 379 -26.08 6.19 -9.88
N LEU A 380 -25.05 5.67 -9.20
CA LEU A 380 -24.93 4.26 -8.82
C LEU A 380 -25.06 4.02 -7.30
N GLY A 381 -24.99 5.08 -6.50
CA GLY A 381 -25.06 5.03 -5.05
C GLY A 381 -24.01 4.08 -4.46
N PRO A 382 -24.41 3.14 -3.58
CA PRO A 382 -23.49 2.24 -2.89
C PRO A 382 -22.74 1.27 -3.81
N ASN A 383 -23.18 1.11 -5.06
CA ASN A 383 -22.53 0.26 -6.06
C ASN A 383 -21.52 1.01 -6.92
N SER A 384 -21.21 2.27 -6.58
CA SER A 384 -20.21 3.06 -7.28
C SER A 384 -18.81 2.45 -7.16
N GLY A 385 -18.03 2.51 -8.24
CA GLY A 385 -16.64 2.07 -8.22
C GLY A 385 -15.77 2.97 -7.36
N LEU A 386 -14.66 2.43 -6.85
CA LEU A 386 -13.69 3.21 -6.09
C LEU A 386 -12.92 4.18 -7.00
N HIS A 387 -12.94 5.46 -6.66
CA HIS A 387 -12.10 6.51 -7.24
C HIS A 387 -10.90 6.80 -6.34
N ILE A 388 -9.68 6.73 -6.90
CA ILE A 388 -8.44 6.98 -6.16
C ILE A 388 -7.84 8.31 -6.65
N ILE A 389 -7.58 9.21 -5.70
CA ILE A 389 -6.93 10.50 -5.95
C ILE A 389 -5.63 10.54 -5.15
N ILE A 390 -4.51 10.70 -5.83
CA ILE A 390 -3.17 10.77 -5.24
C ILE A 390 -2.69 12.20 -5.31
N PHE A 391 -2.45 12.82 -4.15
CA PHE A 391 -1.80 14.13 -4.03
C PHE A 391 -0.34 13.96 -3.65
N ASP A 392 0.56 14.31 -4.55
CA ASP A 392 1.97 14.50 -4.21
C ASP A 392 2.19 15.91 -3.65
N GLU A 393 3.13 16.06 -2.71
CA GLU A 393 3.44 17.33 -2.04
C GLU A 393 2.18 18.07 -1.54
N ILE A 394 1.32 17.35 -0.81
CA ILE A 394 0.05 17.90 -0.31
C ILE A 394 0.25 19.09 0.64
N ASP A 395 1.43 19.23 1.26
CA ASP A 395 1.80 20.39 2.08
C ASP A 395 1.94 21.69 1.27
N ALA A 396 2.05 21.64 -0.06
CA ALA A 396 2.02 22.83 -0.90
C ALA A 396 0.63 23.49 -0.91
N ILE A 397 -0.44 22.69 -0.93
CA ILE A 397 -1.84 23.15 -0.96
C ILE A 397 -2.44 23.27 0.45
N CYS A 398 -2.03 22.42 1.38
CA CYS A 398 -2.67 22.25 2.68
C CYS A 398 -1.83 22.80 3.84
N LYS A 399 -1.32 24.02 3.71
CA LYS A 399 -0.54 24.66 4.78
C LYS A 399 -1.40 25.00 5.99
N SER A 400 -0.79 24.99 7.17
CA SER A 400 -1.41 25.50 8.40
C SER A 400 -1.93 26.92 8.21
N ARG A 401 -3.23 27.10 8.49
CA ARG A 401 -3.94 28.38 8.35
C ARG A 401 -3.29 29.45 9.22
N GLY A 402 -3.19 30.67 8.69
CA GLY A 402 -2.63 31.82 9.42
C GLY A 402 -1.10 31.86 9.52
N SER A 403 -0.37 30.95 8.87
CA SER A 403 1.11 30.93 8.89
C SER A 403 1.78 31.93 7.95
N VAL A 404 1.05 32.60 7.05
CA VAL A 404 1.62 33.50 6.03
C VAL A 404 0.91 34.86 6.05
N ALA A 405 1.60 35.90 6.51
CA ALA A 405 1.15 37.30 6.44
C ALA A 405 1.25 37.92 5.01
N SER A 406 1.59 37.12 3.99
CA SER A 406 2.08 37.64 2.70
C SER A 406 1.59 36.90 1.44
N GLY A 407 0.69 35.93 1.56
CA GLY A 407 0.09 35.24 0.41
C GLY A 407 -1.42 35.43 0.42
N ALA A 408 -2.00 35.89 -0.70
CA ALA A 408 -3.44 35.97 -0.88
C ALA A 408 -4.10 34.67 -0.38
N GLY A 409 -5.17 34.76 0.41
CA GLY A 409 -5.83 33.65 1.13
C GLY A 409 -6.35 32.47 0.28
N VAL A 410 -5.91 32.34 -0.97
CA VAL A 410 -6.15 31.24 -1.90
C VAL A 410 -5.81 29.88 -1.25
N HIS A 411 -4.73 29.79 -0.47
CA HIS A 411 -4.39 28.54 0.23
C HIS A 411 -5.50 28.11 1.20
N ASP A 412 -6.02 29.04 2.00
CA ASP A 412 -7.07 28.73 2.99
C ASP A 412 -8.39 28.32 2.31
N THR A 413 -8.74 28.95 1.19
CA THR A 413 -9.96 28.61 0.46
C THR A 413 -9.87 27.25 -0.23
N VAL A 414 -8.71 26.89 -0.78
CA VAL A 414 -8.45 25.55 -1.35
C VAL A 414 -8.56 24.47 -0.28
N VAL A 415 -8.02 24.68 0.92
CA VAL A 415 -8.15 23.73 2.03
C VAL A 415 -9.61 23.56 2.44
N ASN A 416 -10.36 24.66 2.58
CA ASN A 416 -11.79 24.59 2.89
C ASN A 416 -12.58 23.83 1.82
N GLN A 417 -12.25 24.04 0.54
CA GLN A 417 -12.90 23.34 -0.56
C GLN A 417 -12.61 21.84 -0.54
N LEU A 418 -11.37 21.44 -0.23
CA LEU A 418 -10.99 20.03 -0.07
C LEU A 418 -11.72 19.39 1.12
N LEU A 419 -11.75 20.08 2.28
CA LEU A 419 -12.46 19.61 3.47
C LEU A 419 -13.96 19.42 3.24
N SER A 420 -14.59 20.35 2.53
CA SER A 420 -16.01 20.26 2.16
C SER A 420 -16.31 19.05 1.28
N LYS A 421 -15.38 18.66 0.39
CA LYS A 421 -15.55 17.46 -0.45
C LYS A 421 -15.29 16.14 0.28
N ILE A 422 -14.49 16.15 1.35
CA ILE A 422 -14.18 14.94 2.14
C ILE A 422 -15.21 14.70 3.24
N ASP A 423 -15.69 15.74 3.91
CA ASP A 423 -16.46 15.65 5.16
C ASP A 423 -17.72 16.54 5.17
N GLY A 424 -18.03 17.17 4.04
CA GLY A 424 -19.21 18.03 3.92
C GLY A 424 -20.52 17.26 3.81
N VAL A 425 -21.59 18.01 3.54
CA VAL A 425 -22.97 17.51 3.44
C VAL A 425 -23.10 16.48 2.30
N ASP A 426 -22.39 16.70 1.20
CA ASP A 426 -22.26 15.75 0.08
C ASP A 426 -21.08 14.79 0.31
N GLN A 427 -21.14 14.00 1.40
CA GLN A 427 -20.09 13.04 1.74
C GLN A 427 -19.97 11.96 0.65
N LEU A 428 -18.81 11.89 0.00
CA LEU A 428 -18.53 10.82 -0.96
C LEU A 428 -18.00 9.56 -0.27
N ASN A 429 -18.67 8.42 -0.41
CA ASN A 429 -18.21 7.13 0.16
C ASN A 429 -17.33 6.33 -0.81
N ASN A 430 -17.37 6.66 -2.10
CA ASN A 430 -16.67 5.95 -3.17
C ASN A 430 -15.26 6.50 -3.47
N ILE A 431 -14.71 7.38 -2.63
CA ILE A 431 -13.40 8.00 -2.84
C ILE A 431 -12.32 7.48 -1.88
N LEU A 432 -11.08 7.48 -2.35
CA LEU A 432 -9.89 7.34 -1.52
C LEU A 432 -8.84 8.37 -1.90
N ILE A 433 -8.45 9.17 -0.93
CA ILE A 433 -7.40 10.17 -1.09
C ILE A 433 -6.11 9.62 -0.49
N ILE A 434 -5.02 9.68 -1.24
CA ILE A 434 -3.68 9.35 -0.76
C ILE A 434 -2.85 10.62 -0.84
N GLY A 435 -2.58 11.25 0.30
CA GLY A 435 -1.69 12.41 0.41
C GLY A 435 -0.27 11.97 0.73
N MET A 436 0.71 12.61 0.09
CA MET A 436 2.13 12.39 0.37
C MET A 436 2.78 13.71 0.75
N THR A 437 3.62 13.69 1.79
CA THR A 437 4.38 14.88 2.21
C THR A 437 5.74 14.50 2.79
N ASN A 438 6.69 15.43 2.73
CA ASN A 438 7.94 15.33 3.50
C ASN A 438 7.80 15.97 4.89
N ARG A 439 6.80 16.86 5.08
CA ARG A 439 6.67 17.75 6.23
C ARG A 439 5.27 17.69 6.82
N ARG A 440 5.07 16.74 7.75
CA ARG A 440 3.80 16.61 8.48
C ARG A 440 3.46 17.87 9.30
N ASP A 441 4.46 18.57 9.80
CA ASP A 441 4.34 19.79 10.60
C ASP A 441 3.68 20.96 9.85
N MET A 442 3.79 20.97 8.53
CA MET A 442 3.23 22.05 7.70
C MET A 442 1.75 21.84 7.38
N ILE A 443 1.22 20.62 7.53
CA ILE A 443 -0.14 20.28 7.15
C ILE A 443 -1.15 20.82 8.17
N ASP A 444 -2.29 21.34 7.68
CA ASP A 444 -3.42 21.75 8.52
C ASP A 444 -3.96 20.57 9.36
N GLU A 445 -3.98 20.74 10.68
CA GLU A 445 -4.53 19.76 11.64
C GLU A 445 -5.98 19.38 11.36
N ALA A 446 -6.76 20.27 10.72
CA ALA A 446 -8.13 19.97 10.33
C ALA A 446 -8.23 18.77 9.36
N LEU A 447 -7.24 18.57 8.48
CA LEU A 447 -7.20 17.43 7.56
C LEU A 447 -6.78 16.13 8.26
N LEU A 448 -5.99 16.24 9.32
CA LEU A 448 -5.45 15.12 10.09
C LEU A 448 -6.48 14.46 11.04
N ARG A 449 -7.68 15.02 11.14
CA ARG A 449 -8.73 14.49 12.02
C ARG A 449 -9.32 13.17 11.47
N PRO A 450 -9.71 12.22 12.33
CA PRO A 450 -10.41 11.01 11.92
C PRO A 450 -11.64 11.32 11.08
N GLY A 451 -11.92 10.50 10.05
CA GLY A 451 -12.93 10.77 9.04
C GLY A 451 -12.43 11.54 7.81
N ARG A 452 -11.22 12.11 7.85
CA ARG A 452 -10.56 12.76 6.71
C ARG A 452 -9.30 11.98 6.32
N LEU A 453 -8.10 12.47 6.65
CA LEU A 453 -6.84 11.73 6.55
C LEU A 453 -6.60 10.92 7.84
N GLU A 454 -7.41 9.88 8.01
CA GLU A 454 -7.44 9.07 9.23
C GLU A 454 -6.19 8.20 9.39
N VAL A 455 -5.72 7.59 8.30
CA VAL A 455 -4.57 6.69 8.34
C VAL A 455 -3.31 7.46 8.04
N GLN A 456 -2.57 7.82 9.09
CA GLN A 456 -1.27 8.50 9.00
C GLN A 456 -0.16 7.47 9.20
N ILE A 457 0.72 7.34 8.20
CA ILE A 457 1.83 6.39 8.21
C ILE A 457 3.14 7.14 7.99
N GLU A 458 4.06 6.96 8.93
CA GLU A 458 5.44 7.43 8.79
C GLU A 458 6.24 6.40 8.00
N ILE A 459 6.80 6.81 6.86
CA ILE A 459 7.70 5.99 6.04
C ILE A 459 9.12 6.43 6.35
N GLY A 460 9.77 5.66 7.23
CA GLY A 460 11.14 5.88 7.66
C GLY A 460 12.20 5.45 6.64
N LEU A 461 13.46 5.55 7.05
CA LEU A 461 14.57 4.95 6.31
C LEU A 461 14.51 3.42 6.42
N PRO A 462 14.92 2.68 5.37
CA PRO A 462 14.87 1.22 5.39
C PRO A 462 15.88 0.61 6.37
N ASP A 463 15.43 -0.42 7.09
CA ASP A 463 16.28 -1.30 7.90
C ASP A 463 17.29 -2.08 7.04
N GLU A 464 18.28 -2.73 7.64
CA GLU A 464 19.28 -3.53 6.91
C GLU A 464 18.66 -4.61 6.01
N THR A 465 17.65 -5.32 6.51
CA THR A 465 16.87 -6.30 5.75
C THR A 465 16.09 -5.62 4.61
N GLY A 466 15.53 -4.44 4.86
CA GLY A 466 14.85 -3.62 3.86
C GLY A 466 15.80 -3.14 2.76
N ARG A 467 17.01 -2.68 3.11
CA ARG A 467 18.06 -2.28 2.16
C ARG A 467 18.49 -3.45 1.29
N LEU A 468 18.65 -4.64 1.88
CA LEU A 468 18.93 -5.86 1.13
C LEU A 468 17.81 -6.20 0.13
N GLN A 469 16.54 -6.04 0.53
CA GLN A 469 15.41 -6.24 -0.38
C GLN A 469 15.41 -5.23 -1.53
N ILE A 470 15.64 -3.94 -1.24
CA ILE A 470 15.72 -2.87 -2.24
C ILE A 470 16.87 -3.13 -3.22
N LEU A 471 18.06 -3.46 -2.71
CA LEU A 471 19.21 -3.86 -3.53
C LEU A 471 18.88 -5.05 -4.43
N ASN A 472 18.20 -6.08 -3.91
CA ASN A 472 17.77 -7.22 -4.71
C ASN A 472 16.80 -6.83 -5.82
N ILE A 473 15.86 -5.92 -5.56
CA ILE A 473 14.89 -5.43 -6.56
C ILE A 473 15.60 -4.69 -7.69
N HIS A 474 16.48 -3.73 -7.36
CA HIS A 474 17.18 -2.95 -8.39
C HIS A 474 18.24 -3.77 -9.15
N THR A 475 18.81 -4.81 -8.53
CA THR A 475 19.78 -5.71 -9.19
C THR A 475 19.13 -6.90 -9.89
N ALA A 476 17.82 -7.15 -9.72
CA ALA A 476 17.12 -8.28 -10.33
C ALA A 476 17.32 -8.32 -11.85
N LYS A 477 17.12 -7.19 -12.54
CA LYS A 477 17.32 -7.08 -14.00
C LYS A 477 18.77 -7.29 -14.43
N LEU A 478 19.74 -6.87 -13.61
CA LEU A 478 21.17 -7.08 -13.89
C LEU A 478 21.52 -8.57 -13.75
N ARG A 479 20.92 -9.25 -12.77
CA ARG A 479 21.10 -10.69 -12.52
C ARG A 479 20.42 -11.55 -13.58
N GLU A 480 19.18 -11.24 -13.94
CA GLU A 480 18.44 -11.94 -15.01
C GLU A 480 19.20 -11.90 -16.35
N ASN A 481 19.86 -10.78 -16.65
CA ASN A 481 20.66 -10.61 -17.86
C ASN A 481 22.13 -11.08 -17.71
N ASN A 482 22.52 -11.71 -16.60
CA ASN A 482 23.89 -12.14 -16.31
C ASN A 482 24.97 -11.02 -16.43
N LYS A 483 24.59 -9.77 -16.14
CA LYS A 483 25.46 -8.58 -16.17
C LYS A 483 25.99 -8.18 -14.78
N LEU A 484 25.70 -8.96 -13.74
CA LEU A 484 26.27 -8.82 -12.40
C LEU A 484 27.31 -9.92 -12.17
N THR A 485 28.51 -9.54 -11.74
CA THR A 485 29.56 -10.49 -11.39
C THR A 485 29.24 -11.16 -10.04
N PRO A 486 29.56 -12.45 -9.83
CA PRO A 486 29.31 -13.17 -8.57
C PRO A 486 30.16 -12.68 -7.38
N ASP A 487 31.08 -11.73 -7.59
CA ASP A 487 31.89 -11.09 -6.55
C ASP A 487 31.10 -10.05 -5.73
N VAL A 488 29.92 -9.64 -6.21
CA VAL A 488 29.06 -8.65 -5.54
C VAL A 488 28.19 -9.35 -4.49
N ASP A 489 28.54 -9.20 -3.20
CA ASP A 489 27.65 -9.58 -2.10
C ASP A 489 26.75 -8.41 -1.70
N LEU A 490 25.44 -8.54 -1.99
CA LEU A 490 24.45 -7.53 -1.63
C LEU A 490 24.26 -7.37 -0.12
N LYS A 491 24.60 -8.40 0.68
CA LYS A 491 24.54 -8.31 2.14
C LYS A 491 25.62 -7.39 2.69
N GLU A 492 26.84 -7.52 2.17
CA GLU A 492 27.95 -6.61 2.48
C GLU A 492 27.54 -5.15 2.22
N PHE A 493 26.98 -4.87 1.03
CA PHE A 493 26.55 -3.52 0.70
C PHE A 493 25.38 -3.02 1.55
N ALA A 494 24.45 -3.89 1.98
CA ALA A 494 23.37 -3.51 2.90
C ALA A 494 23.89 -3.09 4.28
N GLU A 495 24.99 -3.71 4.76
CA GLU A 495 25.65 -3.36 6.02
C GLU A 495 26.43 -2.03 5.92
N ILE A 496 27.10 -1.79 4.79
CA ILE A 496 27.91 -0.59 4.55
C ILE A 496 27.01 0.64 4.29
N THR A 497 25.90 0.48 3.58
CA THR A 497 24.97 1.57 3.18
C THR A 497 24.02 2.00 4.31
N ARG A 498 24.54 2.23 5.51
CA ARG A 498 23.74 2.67 6.67
C ARG A 498 23.08 4.02 6.38
N ASN A 499 21.80 4.16 6.74
CA ASN A 499 20.96 5.36 6.51
C ASN A 499 20.73 5.77 5.04
N PHE A 500 21.07 4.92 4.07
CA PHE A 500 20.68 5.18 2.69
C PHE A 500 19.16 5.02 2.55
N SER A 501 18.53 6.00 1.93
CA SER A 501 17.15 5.98 1.46
C SER A 501 17.02 5.09 0.21
N GLY A 502 15.80 4.67 -0.12
CA GLY A 502 15.56 3.84 -1.32
C GLY A 502 16.07 4.49 -2.60
N ALA A 503 15.90 5.81 -2.74
CA ALA A 503 16.40 6.56 -3.89
C ALA A 503 17.94 6.63 -3.94
N GLU A 504 18.62 6.68 -2.79
CA GLU A 504 20.10 6.67 -2.74
C GLU A 504 20.65 5.27 -3.05
N ILE A 505 19.96 4.20 -2.64
CA ILE A 505 20.32 2.82 -3.00
C ILE A 505 20.15 2.60 -4.50
N GLU A 506 19.05 3.09 -5.08
CA GLU A 506 18.87 3.09 -6.54
C GLU A 506 19.99 3.91 -7.22
N GLY A 507 20.32 5.07 -6.66
CA GLY A 507 21.43 5.91 -7.09
C GLY A 507 22.77 5.18 -7.08
N LEU A 508 23.06 4.40 -6.03
CA LEU A 508 24.27 3.59 -5.91
C LEU A 508 24.36 2.53 -7.01
N VAL A 509 23.29 1.77 -7.25
CA VAL A 509 23.24 0.77 -8.33
C VAL A 509 23.42 1.43 -9.70
N ARG A 510 22.80 2.59 -9.92
CA ARG A 510 22.92 3.35 -11.16
C ARG A 510 24.33 3.90 -11.37
N ALA A 511 24.96 4.44 -10.33
CA ALA A 511 26.33 4.94 -10.37
C ALA A 511 27.32 3.81 -10.62
N ALA A 512 27.19 2.68 -9.93
CA ALA A 512 28.02 1.49 -10.17
C ALA A 512 27.90 0.99 -11.62
N THR A 513 26.68 0.98 -12.18
CA THR A 513 26.46 0.64 -13.58
C THR A 513 27.13 1.66 -14.52
N SER A 514 27.08 2.94 -14.19
CA SER A 514 27.74 4.02 -14.95
C SER A 514 29.26 3.89 -14.93
N PHE A 515 29.87 3.57 -13.79
CA PHE A 515 31.31 3.30 -13.68
C PHE A 515 31.73 2.08 -14.49
N ALA A 516 30.94 1.00 -14.41
CA ALA A 516 31.15 -0.16 -15.26
C ALA A 516 31.09 0.23 -16.75
N MET A 517 30.14 1.09 -17.15
CA MET A 517 30.01 1.52 -18.55
C MET A 517 31.22 2.35 -18.97
N ASN A 518 31.65 3.29 -18.13
CA ASN A 518 32.78 4.17 -18.39
C ASN A 518 34.09 3.38 -18.58
N ARG A 519 34.31 2.31 -17.81
CA ARG A 519 35.47 1.41 -17.95
C ARG A 519 35.60 0.77 -19.34
N HIS A 520 34.49 0.63 -20.07
CA HIS A 520 34.48 0.08 -21.43
C HIS A 520 34.39 1.14 -22.54
N ILE A 521 34.26 2.42 -22.18
CA ILE A 521 34.31 3.54 -23.14
C ILE A 521 35.78 3.96 -23.30
N LYS A 522 36.37 3.72 -24.47
CA LYS A 522 37.71 4.23 -24.78
C LYS A 522 37.62 5.73 -25.06
N ALA A 523 38.30 6.54 -24.26
CA ALA A 523 38.39 7.99 -24.45
C ALA A 523 39.25 8.34 -25.69
N GLY A 524 38.66 8.27 -26.88
CA GLY A 524 39.22 8.79 -28.14
C GLY A 524 38.46 10.02 -28.64
N LYS A 525 38.94 10.66 -29.74
CA LYS A 525 38.26 11.81 -30.40
C LYS A 525 36.87 11.51 -30.96
N ARG A 526 36.50 10.23 -31.08
CA ARG A 526 35.15 9.72 -31.33
C ARG A 526 34.86 8.64 -30.30
N VAL A 527 33.66 8.67 -29.71
CA VAL A 527 33.18 7.64 -28.80
C VAL A 527 32.88 6.39 -29.63
N GLU A 528 33.87 5.52 -29.79
CA GLU A 528 33.71 4.22 -30.44
C GLU A 528 33.43 3.17 -29.38
N ILE A 529 32.24 2.56 -29.44
CA ILE A 529 31.87 1.42 -28.59
C ILE A 529 32.39 0.17 -29.29
N ASP A 530 33.25 -0.57 -28.61
CA ASP A 530 33.73 -1.88 -29.09
C ASP A 530 32.55 -2.88 -29.07
N PRO A 531 32.13 -3.48 -30.20
CA PRO A 531 30.99 -4.40 -30.25
C PRO A 531 31.15 -5.60 -29.29
N ASP A 532 32.39 -6.06 -29.07
CA ASP A 532 32.70 -7.18 -28.16
C ASP A 532 32.66 -6.78 -26.68
N ALA A 533 32.70 -5.48 -26.36
CA ALA A 533 32.64 -4.99 -24.98
C ALA A 533 31.21 -5.04 -24.41
N VAL A 534 30.18 -4.99 -25.27
CA VAL A 534 28.77 -5.04 -24.84
C VAL A 534 28.42 -6.41 -24.24
N ASP A 535 28.97 -7.49 -24.78
CA ASP A 535 28.74 -8.84 -24.27
C ASP A 535 29.57 -9.16 -23.02
N LYS A 536 30.80 -8.63 -22.92
CA LYS A 536 31.67 -8.79 -21.74
C LYS A 536 31.35 -7.85 -20.58
N PHE A 537 30.48 -6.86 -20.80
CA PHE A 537 30.07 -5.88 -19.80
C PHE A 537 29.50 -6.57 -18.54
N LYS A 538 30.16 -6.40 -17.40
CA LYS A 538 29.66 -6.85 -16.09
C LYS A 538 30.01 -5.86 -15.00
N VAL A 539 29.03 -5.57 -14.14
CA VAL A 539 29.22 -4.75 -12.94
C VAL A 539 29.91 -5.60 -11.88
N CYS A 540 31.02 -5.10 -11.35
CA CYS A 540 31.89 -5.77 -10.38
C CYS A 540 31.83 -5.09 -9.02
N ARG A 541 32.35 -5.74 -7.96
CA ARG A 541 32.40 -5.18 -6.61
C ARG A 541 33.11 -3.83 -6.55
N GLY A 542 34.19 -3.66 -7.33
CA GLY A 542 34.95 -2.41 -7.40
C GLY A 542 34.12 -1.21 -7.86
N ASP A 543 33.16 -1.40 -8.77
CA ASP A 543 32.33 -0.29 -9.26
C ASP A 543 31.39 0.24 -8.17
N PHE A 544 30.86 -0.65 -7.31
CA PHE A 544 30.03 -0.27 -6.17
C PHE A 544 30.82 0.49 -5.11
N VAL A 545 32.06 0.07 -4.83
CA VAL A 545 32.96 0.76 -3.89
C VAL A 545 33.31 2.16 -4.41
N HIS A 546 33.70 2.27 -5.68
CA HIS A 546 34.00 3.57 -6.30
C HIS A 546 32.79 4.50 -6.32
N ALA A 547 31.58 3.98 -6.55
CA ALA A 547 30.35 4.75 -6.50
C ALA A 547 30.03 5.28 -5.10
N LEU A 548 30.31 4.49 -4.06
CA LEU A 548 30.10 4.88 -2.67
C LEU A 548 31.09 5.95 -2.20
N GLU A 549 32.34 5.89 -2.68
CA GLU A 549 33.38 6.84 -2.30
C GLU A 549 33.24 8.19 -3.02
N ASN A 550 32.88 8.18 -4.31
CA ASN A 550 32.96 9.40 -5.14
C ASN A 550 31.60 10.06 -5.44
N ASP A 551 30.56 9.27 -5.74
CA ASP A 551 29.33 9.81 -6.33
C ASP A 551 28.18 9.92 -5.32
N ILE A 552 27.94 8.88 -4.52
CA ILE A 552 26.74 8.78 -3.69
C ILE A 552 27.09 8.88 -2.20
N LYS A 553 26.89 10.07 -1.64
CA LYS A 553 26.95 10.33 -0.20
C LYS A 553 25.54 10.32 0.40
N PRO A 554 25.35 9.78 1.61
CA PRO A 554 24.04 9.80 2.25
C PRO A 554 23.64 11.24 2.58
N ALA A 555 22.47 11.67 2.14
CA ALA A 555 21.89 12.96 2.49
C ALA A 555 21.53 13.03 3.99
N PHE A 556 21.28 11.87 4.62
CA PHE A 556 20.93 11.76 6.03
C PHE A 556 22.14 11.35 6.88
N GLY A 557 22.79 12.36 7.47
CA GLY A 557 23.48 12.22 8.75
C GLY A 557 24.79 11.43 8.78
N VAL A 558 25.53 11.27 7.68
CA VAL A 558 26.96 10.90 7.76
C VAL A 558 27.74 11.46 6.56
N SER A 559 28.29 12.66 6.71
CA SER A 559 29.49 13.04 5.94
C SER A 559 30.68 12.60 6.75
N LYS A 560 31.21 11.39 6.49
CA LYS A 560 32.48 10.94 7.11
C LYS A 560 33.55 12.01 6.91
N ASP A 561 33.57 12.63 5.73
CA ASP A 561 34.42 13.77 5.39
C ASP A 561 34.35 14.94 6.39
N GLU A 562 33.16 15.26 6.96
CA GLU A 562 33.06 16.31 7.98
C GLU A 562 33.84 15.88 9.23
N PHE A 563 33.66 14.65 9.71
CA PHE A 563 34.36 14.14 10.89
C PHE A 563 35.85 13.94 10.66
N ASP A 564 36.25 13.42 9.50
CA ASP A 564 37.66 13.20 9.14
C ASP A 564 38.41 14.52 9.03
N SER A 565 37.74 15.60 8.59
CA SER A 565 38.34 16.95 8.59
C SER A 565 38.73 17.46 9.98
N TYR A 566 37.98 17.07 11.03
CA TYR A 566 38.30 17.41 12.42
C TYR A 566 39.36 16.48 13.04
N ILE A 567 39.68 15.36 12.39
CA ILE A 567 40.68 14.37 12.84
C ILE A 567 41.84 14.31 11.82
N SER A 568 42.23 15.46 11.26
CA SER A 568 43.22 15.54 10.17
C SER A 568 44.58 14.91 10.50
N ASN A 569 45.04 15.02 11.74
CA ASN A 569 46.35 14.52 12.19
C ASN A 569 46.26 13.22 13.02
N GLY A 570 45.12 12.54 12.99
CA GLY A 570 44.85 11.42 13.90
C GLY A 570 44.67 11.86 15.36
N ILE A 571 44.60 10.89 16.26
CA ILE A 571 44.54 11.11 17.71
C ILE A 571 45.81 10.56 18.35
N ILE A 572 46.64 11.45 18.87
CA ILE A 572 47.89 11.13 19.59
C ILE A 572 47.55 10.92 21.06
N VAL A 573 47.83 9.73 21.59
CA VAL A 573 47.56 9.39 23.00
C VAL A 573 48.79 9.69 23.84
N TRP A 574 48.96 10.96 24.19
CA TRP A 574 50.18 11.42 24.88
C TRP A 574 50.22 11.14 26.38
N GLY A 575 49.13 10.66 26.99
CA GLY A 575 49.09 10.38 28.41
C GLY A 575 47.74 9.84 28.92
N GLN A 576 47.69 9.61 30.23
CA GLN A 576 46.50 9.13 30.94
C GLN A 576 45.26 10.02 30.74
N PRO A 577 45.34 11.37 30.74
CA PRO A 577 44.16 12.22 30.57
C PRO A 577 43.40 11.97 29.26
N VAL A 578 44.10 11.64 28.18
CA VAL A 578 43.46 11.30 26.89
C VAL A 578 42.86 9.90 26.93
N THR A 579 43.56 8.96 27.57
CA THR A 579 43.09 7.58 27.73
C THR A 579 41.80 7.53 28.54
N ASP A 580 41.74 8.25 29.66
CA ASP A 580 40.55 8.35 30.53
C ASP A 580 39.34 8.90 29.77
N VAL A 581 39.54 9.91 28.92
CA VAL A 581 38.48 10.51 28.09
C VAL A 581 37.94 9.49 27.07
N LEU A 582 38.83 8.73 26.43
CA LEU A 582 38.45 7.70 25.46
C LEU A 582 37.75 6.51 26.13
N GLU A 583 38.25 6.03 27.27
CA GLU A 583 37.65 4.95 28.03
C GLU A 583 36.26 5.32 28.55
N GLU A 584 36.11 6.51 29.12
CA GLU A 584 34.82 7.02 29.57
C GLU A 584 33.87 7.22 28.38
N GLY A 585 34.37 7.76 27.25
CA GLY A 585 33.60 7.88 26.01
C GLY A 585 33.06 6.53 25.51
N GLN A 586 33.89 5.49 25.49
CA GLN A 586 33.49 4.13 25.13
C GLN A 586 32.48 3.54 26.11
N LEU A 587 32.63 3.78 27.41
CA LEU A 587 31.69 3.32 28.42
C LEU A 587 30.30 3.94 28.19
N ARG A 588 30.23 5.22 27.84
CA ARG A 588 28.98 5.93 27.54
C ARG A 588 28.34 5.47 26.23
N ILE A 589 29.12 5.19 25.20
CA ILE A 589 28.61 4.55 23.97
C ILE A 589 27.96 3.21 24.31
N ARG A 590 28.63 2.37 25.10
CA ARG A 590 28.08 1.08 25.55
C ARG A 590 26.82 1.26 26.40
N GLN A 591 26.77 2.28 27.25
CA GLN A 591 25.58 2.63 28.02
C GLN A 591 24.40 2.97 27.10
N THR A 592 24.61 3.80 26.08
CA THR A 592 23.57 4.16 25.11
C THR A 592 23.05 2.92 24.37
N ILE A 593 23.94 2.04 23.92
CA ILE A 593 23.55 0.81 23.20
C ILE A 593 22.78 -0.17 24.10
N LYS A 594 23.25 -0.43 25.33
CA LYS A 594 22.72 -1.50 26.19
C LYS A 594 21.56 -1.08 27.10
N SER A 595 21.54 0.17 27.56
CA SER A 595 20.54 0.63 28.53
C SER A 595 19.20 0.87 27.87
N GLU A 596 18.12 0.39 28.50
CA GLU A 596 16.74 0.73 28.15
C GLU A 596 16.16 1.84 29.04
N MET A 597 16.71 2.00 30.26
CA MET A 597 16.25 3.00 31.23
C MET A 597 16.74 4.41 30.90
N THR A 598 17.91 4.53 30.26
CA THR A 598 18.54 5.80 29.91
C THR A 598 18.69 5.92 28.38
N PRO A 599 17.62 6.28 27.65
CA PRO A 599 17.67 6.40 26.19
C PRO A 599 18.43 7.64 25.71
N LEU A 600 18.66 8.62 26.60
CA LEU A 600 19.44 9.82 26.36
C LEU A 600 20.68 9.80 27.25
N VAL A 601 21.85 9.96 26.65
CA VAL A 601 23.13 10.11 27.36
C VAL A 601 23.80 11.39 26.88
N THR A 602 24.14 12.28 27.80
CA THR A 602 24.75 13.58 27.51
C THR A 602 26.13 13.67 28.17
N ILE A 603 27.16 13.95 27.38
CA ILE A 603 28.56 14.08 27.82
C ILE A 603 29.04 15.48 27.49
N LEU A 604 29.74 16.11 28.44
CA LEU A 604 30.49 17.35 28.21
C LEU A 604 31.99 17.07 28.33
N ILE A 605 32.76 17.43 27.31
CA ILE A 605 34.23 17.45 27.34
C ILE A 605 34.65 18.90 27.55
N GLU A 606 35.12 19.20 28.76
CA GLU A 606 35.63 20.52 29.13
C GLU A 606 37.15 20.53 29.18
N GLY A 607 37.77 21.69 28.99
CA GLY A 607 39.22 21.82 29.15
C GLY A 607 39.75 23.12 28.54
N PRO A 608 41.04 23.44 28.74
CA PRO A 608 41.66 24.65 28.21
C PRO A 608 41.54 24.75 26.67
N PRO A 609 41.68 25.95 26.08
CA PRO A 609 41.69 26.11 24.63
C PRO A 609 42.83 25.31 24.01
N ASN A 610 42.68 24.90 22.74
CA ASN A 610 43.71 24.18 21.96
C ASN A 610 44.15 22.80 22.53
N SER A 611 43.41 22.23 23.47
CA SER A 611 43.67 20.89 24.05
C SER A 611 43.19 19.72 23.19
N GLY A 612 42.48 19.95 22.09
CA GLY A 612 42.01 18.90 21.18
C GLY A 612 40.63 18.31 21.49
N LYS A 613 39.81 19.00 22.30
CA LYS A 613 38.46 18.57 22.71
C LYS A 613 37.57 18.18 21.51
N THR A 614 37.53 19.03 20.49
CA THR A 614 36.76 18.84 19.25
C THR A 614 37.16 17.56 18.51
N ALA A 615 38.48 17.33 18.37
CA ALA A 615 39.00 16.13 17.72
C ALA A 615 38.68 14.85 18.51
N LEU A 616 38.78 14.90 19.85
CA LEU A 616 38.39 13.77 20.71
C LEU A 616 36.89 13.50 20.66
N ALA A 617 36.05 14.54 20.66
CA ALA A 617 34.60 14.39 20.51
C ALA A 617 34.23 13.75 19.16
N ALA A 618 34.84 14.21 18.07
CA ALA A 618 34.69 13.64 16.75
C ALA A 618 35.15 12.16 16.72
N HIS A 619 36.30 11.85 17.33
CA HIS A 619 36.82 10.50 17.38
C HIS A 619 35.92 9.54 18.17
N ILE A 620 35.43 9.95 19.34
CA ILE A 620 34.46 9.16 20.14
C ILE A 620 33.18 8.92 19.33
N ALA A 621 32.69 9.95 18.63
CA ALA A 621 31.52 9.82 17.76
C ALA A 621 31.76 8.80 16.62
N THR A 622 32.92 8.84 15.96
CA THR A 622 33.30 7.89 14.91
C THR A 622 33.45 6.46 15.45
N LEU A 623 34.03 6.29 16.65
CA LEU A 623 34.16 4.98 17.31
C LEU A 623 32.80 4.34 17.65
N SER A 624 31.77 5.15 17.87
CA SER A 624 30.42 4.66 18.19
C SER A 624 29.82 3.81 17.06
N LYS A 625 30.22 4.06 15.81
CA LYS A 625 29.63 3.46 14.60
C LYS A 625 28.10 3.58 14.54
N PHE A 626 27.55 4.60 15.19
CA PHE A 626 26.11 4.84 15.16
C PHE A 626 25.65 5.19 13.73
N PRO A 627 24.44 4.76 13.33
CA PRO A 627 23.92 5.04 11.99
C PRO A 627 23.90 6.53 11.69
N TYR A 628 23.43 7.37 12.62
CA TYR A 628 23.34 8.82 12.44
C TYR A 628 24.39 9.54 13.28
N LEU A 629 25.25 10.32 12.62
CA LEU A 629 26.31 11.13 13.19
C LEU A 629 26.21 12.55 12.64
N LYS A 630 25.89 13.53 13.50
CA LYS A 630 25.88 14.93 13.06
C LYS A 630 26.78 15.80 13.92
N PHE A 631 27.65 16.54 13.23
CA PHE A 631 28.47 17.59 13.80
C PHE A 631 27.73 18.92 13.75
N CYS A 632 27.57 19.57 14.90
CA CYS A 632 26.92 20.85 15.07
C CYS A 632 27.96 21.86 15.57
N THR A 633 28.44 22.71 14.67
CA THR A 633 29.41 23.77 14.97
C THR A 633 28.80 25.14 14.67
N ALA A 634 29.20 26.15 15.45
CA ALA A 634 28.84 27.55 15.21
C ALA A 634 29.26 28.04 13.81
N GLN A 635 30.30 27.44 13.21
CA GLN A 635 30.79 27.78 11.86
C GLN A 635 29.74 27.56 10.77
N THR A 636 28.93 26.49 10.89
CA THR A 636 27.84 26.21 9.93
C THR A 636 26.65 27.16 10.07
N MET A 637 26.59 27.93 11.16
CA MET A 637 25.50 28.84 11.51
C MET A 637 25.95 30.31 11.52
N LEU A 638 27.05 30.62 10.83
CA LEU A 638 27.54 31.99 10.70
C LEU A 638 26.51 32.86 9.97
N GLY A 639 26.23 34.04 10.54
CA GLY A 639 25.25 34.99 10.00
C GLY A 639 23.78 34.65 10.31
N TYR A 640 23.50 33.57 11.03
CA TYR A 640 22.13 33.23 11.43
C TYR A 640 21.67 34.10 12.59
N SER A 641 20.41 34.54 12.55
CA SER A 641 19.77 35.14 13.72
C SER A 641 19.58 34.10 14.83
N GLU A 642 19.41 34.55 16.08
CA GLU A 642 19.17 33.64 17.22
C GLU A 642 18.03 32.66 16.97
N LEU A 643 16.94 33.12 16.36
CA LEU A 643 15.78 32.29 16.03
C LEU A 643 16.12 31.25 14.96
N ALA A 644 16.87 31.63 13.93
CA ALA A 644 17.32 30.70 12.89
C ALA A 644 18.27 29.64 13.45
N LYS A 645 19.17 30.00 14.39
CA LYS A 645 20.01 29.04 15.11
C LYS A 645 19.17 28.05 15.92
N CYS A 646 18.17 28.54 16.66
CA CYS A 646 17.26 27.68 17.43
C CYS A 646 16.49 26.71 16.52
N GLN A 647 16.01 27.17 15.36
CA GLN A 647 15.32 26.32 14.39
C GLN A 647 16.25 25.26 13.79
N GLN A 648 17.49 25.62 13.47
CA GLN A 648 18.47 24.68 12.94
C GLN A 648 18.86 23.62 13.99
N LEU A 649 19.09 24.02 15.24
CA LEU A 649 19.32 23.09 16.35
C LEU A 649 18.15 22.13 16.54
N LYS A 650 16.92 22.67 16.56
CA LYS A 650 15.72 21.86 16.65
C LYS A 650 15.64 20.84 15.52
N LYS A 651 15.93 21.24 14.28
CA LYS A 651 15.96 20.36 13.10
C LYS A 651 16.98 19.23 13.25
N ILE A 652 18.21 19.53 13.68
CA ILE A 652 19.27 18.53 13.88
C ILE A 652 18.83 17.46 14.89
N PHE A 653 18.25 17.87 16.02
CA PHE A 653 17.77 16.94 17.03
C PHE A 653 16.53 16.16 16.58
N GLU A 654 15.62 16.78 15.83
CA GLU A 654 14.48 16.08 15.22
C GLU A 654 14.91 15.03 14.19
N ASP A 655 15.95 15.32 13.40
CA ASP A 655 16.54 14.35 12.48
C ASP A 655 17.27 13.22 13.24
N ALA A 656 17.97 13.54 14.32
CA ALA A 656 18.58 12.54 15.20
C ALA A 656 17.55 11.62 15.86
N HIS A 657 16.34 12.12 16.15
CA HIS A 657 15.21 11.34 16.67
C HIS A 657 14.52 10.44 15.64
N LYS A 658 14.91 10.48 14.37
CA LYS A 658 14.39 9.55 13.35
C LYS A 658 15.18 8.24 13.33
N SER A 659 16.48 8.31 13.64
CA SER A 659 17.38 7.15 13.69
C SER A 659 17.16 6.31 14.96
N ALA A 660 17.37 4.99 14.87
CA ALA A 660 17.34 4.09 16.02
C ALA A 660 18.47 4.39 17.02
N LEU A 661 19.66 4.66 16.51
CA LEU A 661 20.85 5.08 17.25
C LEU A 661 21.40 6.35 16.59
N SER A 662 21.59 7.40 17.38
CA SER A 662 22.13 8.67 16.89
C SER A 662 23.15 9.25 17.87
N CYS A 663 24.18 9.89 17.32
CA CYS A 663 25.14 10.68 18.06
C CYS A 663 25.21 12.10 17.48
N VAL A 664 24.99 13.10 18.33
CA VAL A 664 25.08 14.52 17.96
C VAL A 664 26.26 15.12 18.71
N VAL A 665 27.23 15.66 17.98
CA VAL A 665 28.35 16.40 18.55
C VAL A 665 28.04 17.88 18.47
N VAL A 666 28.03 18.56 19.61
CA VAL A 666 27.83 20.02 19.71
C VAL A 666 29.15 20.67 20.10
N ASP A 667 29.79 21.31 19.14
CA ASP A 667 31.12 21.86 19.31
C ASP A 667 31.09 23.33 19.74
N GLU A 668 32.01 23.69 20.64
CA GLU A 668 32.22 25.04 21.19
C GLU A 668 30.91 25.70 21.64
N LEU A 669 30.34 25.21 22.76
CA LEU A 669 29.10 25.75 23.32
C LEU A 669 29.16 27.26 23.53
N GLU A 670 30.31 27.81 23.93
CA GLU A 670 30.55 29.25 24.06
C GLU A 670 30.31 30.02 22.75
N SER A 671 30.81 29.50 21.62
CA SER A 671 30.68 30.11 20.29
C SER A 671 29.23 30.02 19.80
N LEU A 672 28.55 28.91 20.09
CA LEU A 672 27.15 28.72 19.73
C LEU A 672 26.22 29.66 20.52
N LEU A 673 26.54 29.91 21.79
CA LEU A 673 25.85 30.87 22.66
C LEU A 673 26.22 32.33 22.38
N GLU A 674 27.18 32.59 21.49
CA GLU A 674 27.74 33.91 21.19
C GLU A 674 28.24 34.62 22.46
N TYR A 675 28.88 33.86 23.35
CA TYR A 675 29.35 34.39 24.62
C TYR A 675 30.50 35.40 24.42
N ALA A 676 30.34 36.60 24.98
CA ALA A 676 31.39 37.60 25.04
C ALA A 676 31.79 37.89 26.51
N PRO A 677 33.09 37.80 26.87
CA PRO A 677 33.54 38.04 28.24
C PRO A 677 33.46 39.52 28.66
N VAL A 678 33.47 40.45 27.70
CA VAL A 678 33.40 41.90 27.95
C VAL A 678 31.93 42.32 28.13
N GLY A 679 31.46 42.30 29.38
CA GLY A 679 30.06 42.47 29.74
C GLY A 679 29.28 41.23 29.31
N PRO A 680 28.91 40.29 30.21
CA PRO A 680 28.49 38.95 29.85
C PRO A 680 27.23 38.97 28.98
N ARG A 681 27.43 38.98 27.67
CA ARG A 681 26.38 38.89 26.65
C ARG A 681 26.39 37.47 26.13
N TYR A 682 25.20 36.90 26.02
CA TYR A 682 24.97 35.57 25.46
C TYR A 682 23.56 35.51 24.90
N SER A 683 23.34 34.61 23.96
CA SER A 683 22.01 34.36 23.40
C SER A 683 21.17 33.50 24.35
N ASN A 684 20.27 34.13 25.10
CA ASN A 684 19.38 33.39 26.02
C ASN A 684 18.43 32.45 25.26
N ASN A 685 17.97 32.83 24.06
CA ASN A 685 17.11 31.98 23.24
C ASN A 685 17.78 30.64 22.88
N VAL A 686 19.05 30.70 22.47
CA VAL A 686 19.84 29.50 22.17
C VAL A 686 20.11 28.69 23.44
N LEU A 687 20.45 29.34 24.56
CA LEU A 687 20.66 28.67 25.86
C LEU A 687 19.46 27.86 26.32
N GLN A 688 18.27 28.46 26.33
CA GLN A 688 17.04 27.77 26.76
C GLN A 688 16.70 26.62 25.80
N THR A 689 16.91 26.82 24.50
CA THR A 689 16.72 25.78 23.49
C THR A 689 17.63 24.58 23.75
N LEU A 690 18.93 24.81 23.99
CA LEU A 690 19.90 23.74 24.30
C LEU A 690 19.55 23.00 25.60
N LYS A 691 19.16 23.73 26.65
CA LYS A 691 18.71 23.12 27.92
C LYS A 691 17.52 22.18 27.72
N LEU A 692 16.57 22.57 26.86
CA LEU A 692 15.41 21.74 26.56
C LEU A 692 15.81 20.53 25.71
N LEU A 693 16.65 20.72 24.69
CA LEU A 693 17.10 19.65 23.80
C LEU A 693 17.93 18.59 24.53
N PHE A 694 18.84 18.99 25.44
CA PHE A 694 19.66 18.07 26.23
C PHE A 694 18.87 17.30 27.31
N LYS A 695 17.63 17.70 27.60
CA LYS A 695 16.75 17.01 28.56
C LYS A 695 15.62 16.24 27.89
N ARG A 696 15.35 16.48 26.60
CA ARG A 696 14.25 15.86 25.87
C ARG A 696 14.63 14.42 25.50
N PRO A 697 13.98 13.39 26.06
CA PRO A 697 14.25 12.01 25.68
C PRO A 697 13.78 11.74 24.25
N PRO A 698 14.47 10.86 23.51
CA PRO A 698 14.02 10.43 22.19
C PRO A 698 12.72 9.60 22.28
N PRO A 699 11.95 9.48 21.17
CA PRO A 699 10.78 8.60 21.12
C PRO A 699 11.11 7.14 21.46
N LYS A 700 10.08 6.36 21.86
CA LYS A 700 10.24 4.95 22.27
C LYS A 700 11.01 4.14 21.21
N GLY A 701 11.96 3.32 21.68
CA GLY A 701 12.79 2.46 20.83
C GLY A 701 13.97 3.16 20.16
N ARG A 702 14.16 4.47 20.38
CA ARG A 702 15.29 5.24 19.84
C ARG A 702 16.21 5.72 20.95
N LYS A 703 17.49 5.86 20.63
CA LYS A 703 18.57 6.15 21.58
C LYS A 703 19.47 7.25 21.04
N LEU A 704 19.80 8.22 21.88
CA LEU A 704 20.54 9.42 21.53
C LEU A 704 21.75 9.62 22.47
N LEU A 705 22.91 9.78 21.86
CA LEU A 705 24.14 10.23 22.52
C LEU A 705 24.41 11.69 22.11
N VAL A 706 24.64 12.56 23.08
CA VAL A 706 25.04 13.94 22.83
C VAL A 706 26.42 14.14 23.44
N ILE A 707 27.37 14.60 22.62
CA ILE A 707 28.73 14.96 23.06
C ILE A 707 28.89 16.45 22.84
N ALA A 708 29.11 17.21 23.91
CA ALA A 708 29.37 18.64 23.80
C ALA A 708 30.82 18.96 24.16
N THR A 709 31.39 20.00 23.55
CA THR A 709 32.70 20.53 23.93
C THR A 709 32.55 21.95 24.47
N ALA A 710 33.38 22.29 25.47
CA ALA A 710 33.43 23.64 26.00
C ALA A 710 34.82 24.00 26.52
N THR A 711 35.19 25.26 26.40
CA THR A 711 36.45 25.77 26.95
C THR A 711 36.27 26.32 28.37
N TYR A 712 35.18 27.02 28.63
CA TYR A 712 34.96 27.71 29.90
C TYR A 712 33.90 27.01 30.76
N ARG A 713 34.36 26.17 31.70
CA ARG A 713 33.48 25.47 32.66
C ARG A 713 32.66 26.43 33.51
N ASP A 714 33.31 27.42 34.10
CA ASP A 714 32.72 28.29 35.13
C ASP A 714 31.49 29.04 34.59
N ILE A 715 31.54 29.43 33.31
CA ILE A 715 30.44 30.09 32.61
C ILE A 715 29.26 29.13 32.44
N LEU A 716 29.52 27.88 32.02
CA LEU A 716 28.45 26.89 31.87
C LEU A 716 27.76 26.53 33.19
N ASP A 717 28.51 26.60 34.30
CA ASP A 717 27.96 26.40 35.64
C ASP A 717 27.04 27.56 36.03
N GLN A 718 27.50 28.81 35.86
CA GLN A 718 26.71 30.02 36.12
C GLN A 718 25.44 30.08 35.25
N LEU A 719 25.53 29.65 34.00
CA LEU A 719 24.38 29.56 33.09
C LEU A 719 23.46 28.38 33.42
N GLY A 720 23.82 27.49 34.35
CA GLY A 720 23.05 26.30 34.73
C GLY A 720 22.91 25.27 33.61
N LEU A 721 23.86 25.24 32.66
CA LEU A 721 23.87 24.27 31.56
C LEU A 721 24.54 22.96 31.99
N LEU A 722 25.51 23.00 32.91
CA LEU A 722 26.21 21.81 33.44
C LEU A 722 25.24 20.74 33.99
N ALA A 723 24.17 21.17 34.66
CA ALA A 723 23.13 20.26 35.21
C ALA A 723 22.33 19.49 34.14
N SER A 724 22.47 19.83 32.86
CA SER A 724 21.83 19.10 31.74
C SER A 724 22.69 17.93 31.23
N PHE A 725 23.95 17.85 31.65
CA PHE A 725 24.87 16.78 31.25
C PHE A 725 24.87 15.64 32.27
N SER A 726 24.89 14.41 31.77
CA SER A 726 24.96 13.21 32.60
C SER A 726 26.36 13.02 33.18
N LYS A 727 27.39 13.42 32.43
CA LYS A 727 28.79 13.34 32.82
C LYS A 727 29.58 14.51 32.23
N VAL A 728 30.43 15.09 33.05
CA VAL A 728 31.44 16.07 32.64
C VAL A 728 32.81 15.40 32.74
N ILE A 729 33.60 15.51 31.67
CA ILE A 729 34.94 14.94 31.53
C ILE A 729 35.91 16.10 31.33
N HIS A 730 36.92 16.19 32.19
CA HIS A 730 37.93 17.24 32.14
C HIS A 730 39.16 16.76 31.35
N LEU A 731 39.53 17.49 30.30
CA LEU A 731 40.74 17.30 29.53
C LEU A 731 41.79 18.34 29.95
N SER A 732 42.84 17.88 30.63
CA SER A 732 43.96 18.72 31.04
C SER A 732 44.96 18.96 29.90
N ASN A 733 45.64 20.11 29.92
CA ASN A 733 46.80 20.34 29.07
C ASN A 733 47.99 19.44 29.47
N MET A 734 48.98 19.34 28.60
CA MET A 734 50.23 18.63 28.90
C MET A 734 50.99 19.37 29.99
N SER A 735 51.17 18.71 31.15
CA SER A 735 51.79 19.26 32.36
C SER A 735 53.28 18.96 32.54
N SER A 736 53.82 17.98 31.79
CA SER A 736 55.17 17.45 31.95
C SER A 736 55.87 17.38 30.59
N GLY A 737 57.17 17.68 30.55
CA GLY A 737 57.99 17.48 29.36
C GLY A 737 58.00 16.03 28.85
N LYS A 738 57.72 15.04 29.70
CA LYS A 738 57.54 13.63 29.27
C LYS A 738 56.37 13.45 28.31
N HIS A 739 55.26 14.16 28.53
CA HIS A 739 54.11 14.14 27.62
C HIS A 739 54.47 14.76 26.27
N VAL A 740 55.21 15.87 26.29
CA VAL A 740 55.70 16.55 25.06
C VAL A 740 56.64 15.63 24.28
N LEU A 741 57.58 14.96 24.95
CA LEU A 741 58.46 13.98 24.31
C LEU A 741 57.70 12.80 23.71
N HIS A 742 56.62 12.34 24.37
CA HIS A 742 55.80 11.28 23.82
C HIS A 742 55.09 11.71 22.52
N VAL A 743 54.53 12.92 22.48
CA VAL A 743 53.95 13.50 21.25
C VAL A 743 55.01 13.61 20.15
N LEU A 744 56.21 14.10 20.47
CA LEU A 744 57.30 14.26 19.50
C LEU A 744 57.76 12.91 18.93
N ASN A 745 57.73 11.85 19.73
CA ASN A 745 58.05 10.49 19.28
C ASN A 745 56.96 9.89 18.37
N GLU A 746 55.68 10.22 18.58
CA GLU A 746 54.60 9.72 17.73
C GLU A 746 54.53 10.44 16.37
N ILE A 747 55.02 11.68 16.28
CA ILE A 747 55.05 12.42 15.01
C ILE A 747 56.33 12.04 14.26
N GLU A 748 56.21 11.16 13.28
CA GLU A 748 57.33 10.69 12.46
C GLU A 748 58.09 11.85 11.78
N HIS A 749 59.43 11.76 11.72
CA HIS A 749 60.33 12.61 10.94
C HIS A 749 60.40 14.11 11.31
N CYS A 750 60.05 14.52 12.53
CA CYS A 750 60.20 15.94 12.94
C CYS A 750 61.62 16.32 13.42
N PHE A 751 62.26 15.46 14.20
CA PHE A 751 63.58 15.70 14.81
C PHE A 751 64.49 14.47 14.63
N ASN A 752 65.78 14.68 14.43
CA ASN A 752 66.77 13.61 14.34
C ASN A 752 67.00 12.94 15.71
N ASP A 753 67.51 11.72 15.73
CA ASP A 753 67.79 10.98 16.98
C ASP A 753 68.72 11.75 17.95
N GLU A 754 69.67 12.53 17.42
CA GLU A 754 70.55 13.38 18.23
C GLU A 754 69.82 14.59 18.83
N GLU A 755 68.90 15.19 18.05
CA GLU A 755 68.06 16.30 18.49
C GLU A 755 67.05 15.86 19.54
N MET A 756 66.48 14.65 19.37
CA MET A 756 65.56 14.05 20.33
C MET A 756 66.24 13.75 21.67
N LYS A 757 67.48 13.23 21.67
CA LYS A 757 68.28 13.06 22.91
C LYS A 757 68.57 14.40 23.60
N TYR A 758 68.82 15.46 22.82
CA TYR A 758 69.03 16.79 23.38
C TYR A 758 67.75 17.38 23.99
N LEU A 759 66.61 17.22 23.31
CA LEU A 759 65.29 17.60 23.80
C LEU A 759 64.91 16.82 25.06
N GLU A 760 65.17 15.52 25.10
CA GLU A 760 64.92 14.67 26.27
C GLU A 760 65.67 15.19 27.50
N LYS A 761 66.96 15.51 27.34
CA LYS A 761 67.78 16.06 28.44
C LYS A 761 67.29 17.42 28.95
N LYS A 762 66.74 18.26 28.06
CA LYS A 762 66.24 19.60 28.41
C LYS A 762 64.80 19.60 28.95
N LEU A 763 63.98 18.63 28.56
CA LEU A 763 62.55 18.57 28.88
C LEU A 763 62.23 17.64 30.06
N HIS A 764 63.13 16.73 30.46
CA HIS A 764 62.87 15.70 31.47
C HIS A 764 62.27 16.23 32.79
N ASP A 765 62.78 17.35 33.31
CA ASP A 765 62.33 17.96 34.58
C ASP A 765 61.53 19.26 34.39
N LYS A 766 61.16 19.59 33.16
CA LYS A 766 60.47 20.84 32.86
C LYS A 766 58.96 20.68 33.04
N LYS A 767 58.37 21.58 33.83
CA LYS A 767 56.93 21.77 33.86
C LYS A 767 56.52 22.58 32.64
N VAL A 768 55.53 22.08 31.92
CA VAL A 768 55.00 22.70 30.70
C VAL A 768 53.49 22.85 30.90
N TRP A 769 52.86 23.83 30.28
CA TRP A 769 51.40 23.93 30.23
C TRP A 769 50.99 24.27 28.80
N ILE A 770 50.87 23.25 27.94
CA ILE A 770 50.56 23.46 26.53
C ILE A 770 49.46 22.51 26.04
N GLY A 771 48.58 23.03 25.18
CA GLY A 771 47.56 22.24 24.49
C GLY A 771 48.16 21.56 23.25
N ILE A 772 47.64 20.39 22.88
CA ILE A 772 48.15 19.60 21.75
C ILE A 772 48.16 20.37 20.42
N LYS A 773 47.11 21.16 20.14
CA LYS A 773 47.02 21.94 18.89
C LYS A 773 48.10 23.03 18.84
N SER A 774 48.30 23.75 19.94
CA SER A 774 49.37 24.74 20.03
C SER A 774 50.75 24.11 19.96
N LEU A 775 50.95 22.91 20.53
CA LEU A 775 52.22 22.18 20.39
C LEU A 775 52.50 21.79 18.94
N LEU A 776 51.49 21.30 18.21
CA LEU A 776 51.63 20.97 16.78
C LEU A 776 51.99 22.21 15.95
N ASP A 777 51.38 23.36 16.23
CA ASP A 777 51.72 24.62 15.57
C ASP A 777 53.20 25.02 15.85
N LEU A 778 53.67 24.86 17.10
CA LEU A 778 55.08 25.11 17.45
C LEU A 778 56.04 24.16 16.74
N ILE A 779 55.67 22.88 16.61
CA ILE A 779 56.48 21.88 15.91
C ILE A 779 56.59 22.25 14.43
N GLU A 780 55.48 22.62 13.79
CA GLU A 780 55.48 22.99 12.37
C GLU A 780 56.28 24.28 12.13
N VAL A 781 56.17 25.28 13.00
CA VAL A 781 56.99 26.51 12.92
C VAL A 781 58.49 26.20 13.11
N ALA A 782 58.82 25.29 14.03
CA ALA A 782 60.21 24.86 14.22
C ALA A 782 60.74 24.11 12.98
N ARG A 783 59.91 23.30 12.32
CA ARG A 783 60.26 22.55 11.11
C ARG A 783 60.67 23.46 9.95
N GLN A 784 60.06 24.65 9.85
CA GLN A 784 60.38 25.64 8.81
C GLN A 784 61.69 26.40 9.08
N ALA A 785 62.32 26.21 10.25
CA ALA A 785 63.60 26.82 10.58
C ALA A 785 64.79 25.97 10.08
N ASP A 786 65.95 26.63 9.90
CA ASP A 786 67.19 25.98 9.51
C ASP A 786 67.54 24.81 10.45
N ASP A 787 68.10 23.73 9.90
CA ASP A 787 68.41 22.49 10.65
C ASP A 787 69.22 22.75 11.93
N SER A 788 70.17 23.70 11.89
CA SER A 788 70.99 24.05 13.07
C SER A 788 70.24 24.83 14.17
N ALA A 789 69.12 25.47 13.82
CA ALA A 789 68.35 26.35 14.71
C ALA A 789 66.99 25.76 15.14
N ARG A 790 66.54 24.68 14.50
CA ARG A 790 65.24 24.02 14.74
C ARG A 790 64.96 23.74 16.22
N VAL A 791 65.87 23.04 16.88
CA VAL A 791 65.75 22.65 18.29
C VAL A 791 65.77 23.85 19.24
N THR A 792 66.67 24.81 18.99
CA THR A 792 66.79 26.02 19.81
C THR A 792 65.55 26.90 19.68
N ARG A 793 65.00 27.02 18.47
CA ARG A 793 63.78 27.78 18.19
C ARG A 793 62.55 27.14 18.82
N PHE A 794 62.41 25.82 18.73
CA PHE A 794 61.33 25.09 19.38
C PHE A 794 61.34 25.29 20.91
N LEU A 795 62.50 25.14 21.55
CA LEU A 795 62.64 25.35 23.00
C LEU A 795 62.36 26.80 23.41
N ALA A 796 62.83 27.78 22.62
CA ALA A 796 62.57 29.20 22.89
C ALA A 796 61.07 29.51 22.81
N GLN A 797 60.37 29.01 21.79
CA GLN A 797 58.93 29.22 21.62
C GLN A 797 58.10 28.48 22.68
N LEU A 798 58.53 27.28 23.08
CA LEU A 798 57.89 26.55 24.17
C LEU A 798 58.01 27.32 25.50
N ASP A 799 59.13 27.99 25.73
CA ASP A 799 59.38 28.80 26.93
C ASP A 799 58.61 30.12 26.92
N GLU A 800 58.51 30.76 25.76
CA GLU A 800 57.67 31.93 25.55
C GLU A 800 56.19 31.61 25.79
N TYR A 801 55.71 30.47 25.28
CA TYR A 801 54.35 30.01 25.49
C TYR A 801 54.07 29.72 26.97
N ASN A 802 54.97 29.00 27.65
CA ASN A 802 54.84 28.73 29.09
C ASN A 802 54.91 29.99 29.97
N SER A 803 55.58 31.05 29.52
CA SER A 803 55.69 32.32 30.26
C SER A 803 54.49 33.24 30.05
N SER A 804 53.69 32.99 29.01
CA SER A 804 52.53 33.81 28.62
C SER A 804 51.22 33.37 29.30
N ILE A 805 51.25 32.24 30.00
CA ILE A 805 50.13 31.63 30.75
C ILE A 805 50.42 31.78 32.23
#